data_AF-A0A2Z3HAM9-F1
#
_entry.id   AF-A0A2Z3HAM9-F1
#
_cell.length_a   1.000
_cell.length_b   1.000
_cell.length_c   1.000
_cell.angle_alpha   90.00
_cell.angle_beta   90.00
_cell.angle_gamma   90.00
#
_symmetry.space_group_name_H-M   'P 1'
#
loop_
_entity.id
_entity.type
_entity.pdbx_description
1 polymer ?
#
loop_
_entity_poly.entity_id
_entity_poly.type
_entity_poly.pdbx_seq_one_letter_code
_entity_poly.pdbx_strand_id
1 'polypeptide(L)'
;MSLLATWKKVLLFGAFGAVGALAGWLVGEPLLAAGGYAAKSAGAGPGATLVTKPTAPSGNPPLPDDFRRRVEQAKGSTGDVQITLIWDDANDLDLHCVDPSGYEIWYKQKASPTRGRLDVDRNAGCQSIDPQPVENIFWPEGGAPQGDYTIYVNFFQRCTGGPDRSDYRVNILANGERKEIKNSLTKLPGGGPGPKQVVHRFKVEPRLELYTPNDFDLQPGQTVKVPVTVRRAYHNGPVEVRLENLPDGVTAGRLTIPEGKDDGELELVASDASKEGARAIQFVATGGALVSTKSVKLTVPKASGELSAWGIASTGLWTALVATGLCLALLAGQNRHLGKKPFAPGRVPLALVVAGAGAAGLVSGGVGQVLYTLLLGLGGAKLGFVVGWVLLGGLLGRGVSLFIPNLDGNKATGAGLSGGLLGAVAFLVASGAGDWAGRLGGAALLGFCIGLMVAVVEAAFRSAWLEVRFGEREAITVNLGAEPVKVGGDARACTVWARGAADVAFRYWIRDGKVFCEDVPARREAPVSAGDTRLAGAVTVVVRTSAAAVTAPVAAPIAPAPPPVPVPPPIAAPPTPAPPAPPAAGDYDDGLPMPLVPPAPARRPVASILDLDDPRPAPPKPVAPPPPAAKPPGPVAGPKPPVPAPPRPPVPTVAKPPAIAAKDGGADACPTCRRKIPGAPGARYCMVCDKTF
;
A
#
# COMPACT_ATOMS: atom_id res chain seq x y z
N MET A 1 -32.62 -8.50 -20.61
CA MET A 1 -31.48 -9.23 -19.97
C MET A 1 -31.65 -9.12 -18.46
N SER A 2 -31.38 -10.18 -17.69
CA SER A 2 -31.46 -10.09 -16.21
C SER A 2 -30.37 -9.17 -15.68
N LEU A 3 -30.66 -8.42 -14.61
CA LEU A 3 -29.73 -7.48 -13.97
C LEU A 3 -28.37 -8.13 -13.65
N LEU A 4 -28.42 -9.40 -13.20
CA LEU A 4 -27.26 -10.25 -12.91
C LEU A 4 -26.33 -10.44 -14.11
N ALA A 5 -26.86 -10.66 -15.32
CA ALA A 5 -26.06 -10.84 -16.52
C ALA A 5 -25.36 -9.54 -16.96
N THR A 6 -25.95 -8.39 -16.67
CA THR A 6 -25.35 -7.07 -16.92
C THR A 6 -24.22 -6.79 -15.93
N TRP A 7 -24.44 -7.04 -14.63
CA TRP A 7 -23.41 -6.86 -13.59
C TRP A 7 -22.22 -7.79 -13.76
N LYS A 8 -22.43 -9.05 -14.17
CA LYS A 8 -21.33 -9.98 -14.47
C LYS A 8 -20.41 -9.46 -15.58
N LYS A 9 -20.96 -8.80 -16.60
CA LYS A 9 -20.18 -8.19 -17.69
C LYS A 9 -19.39 -6.97 -17.20
N VAL A 10 -20.04 -6.12 -16.41
CA VAL A 10 -19.43 -4.91 -15.86
C VAL A 10 -18.24 -5.24 -14.96
N LEU A 11 -18.37 -6.26 -14.10
CA LEU A 11 -17.27 -6.74 -13.26
C LEU A 11 -16.14 -7.37 -14.07
N LEU A 12 -16.44 -8.06 -15.18
CA LEU A 12 -15.43 -8.68 -16.03
C LEU A 12 -14.52 -7.63 -16.71
N PHE A 13 -15.09 -6.51 -17.18
CA PHE A 13 -14.31 -5.40 -17.73
C PHE A 13 -13.48 -4.68 -16.67
N GLY A 14 -14.01 -4.52 -15.45
CA GLY A 14 -13.20 -4.09 -14.30
C GLY A 14 -12.01 -5.02 -14.05
N ALA A 15 -12.22 -6.33 -14.08
CA ALA A 15 -11.15 -7.32 -13.93
C ALA A 15 -10.10 -7.22 -15.06
N PHE A 16 -10.51 -7.02 -16.31
CA PHE A 16 -9.57 -6.79 -17.42
C PHE A 16 -8.71 -5.54 -17.19
N GLY A 17 -9.32 -4.44 -16.75
CA GLY A 17 -8.59 -3.22 -16.44
C GLY A 17 -7.57 -3.41 -15.30
N ALA A 18 -7.96 -4.11 -14.23
CA ALA A 18 -7.06 -4.44 -13.13
C ALA A 18 -5.89 -5.34 -13.59
N VAL A 19 -6.18 -6.41 -14.34
CA VAL A 19 -5.15 -7.31 -14.89
C VAL A 19 -4.18 -6.57 -15.81
N GLY A 20 -4.68 -5.66 -16.65
CA GLY A 20 -3.83 -4.83 -17.51
C GLY A 20 -2.90 -3.91 -16.73
N ALA A 21 -3.43 -3.23 -15.71
CA ALA A 21 -2.63 -2.39 -14.83
C ALA A 21 -1.56 -3.20 -14.09
N LEU A 22 -1.91 -4.40 -13.61
CA LEU A 22 -0.99 -5.32 -12.95
C LEU A 22 0.07 -5.91 -13.90
N ALA A 23 -0.25 -6.12 -15.17
CA ALA A 23 0.74 -6.52 -16.17
C ALA A 23 1.78 -5.42 -16.39
N GLY A 24 1.35 -4.15 -16.46
CA GLY A 24 2.26 -3.00 -16.50
C GLY A 24 3.08 -2.86 -15.21
N TRP A 25 2.48 -3.08 -14.05
CA TRP A 25 3.16 -3.13 -12.75
C TRP A 25 4.24 -4.22 -12.71
N LEU A 26 3.94 -5.42 -13.20
CA LEU A 26 4.86 -6.57 -13.20
C LEU A 26 6.14 -6.30 -14.00
N VAL A 27 6.03 -5.53 -15.09
CA VAL A 27 7.19 -5.10 -15.90
C VAL A 27 7.87 -3.87 -15.28
N GLY A 28 7.08 -2.95 -14.72
CA GLY A 28 7.57 -1.69 -14.17
C GLY A 28 8.36 -1.85 -12.86
N GLU A 29 7.91 -2.70 -11.93
CA GLU A 29 8.57 -2.84 -10.62
C GLU A 29 10.01 -3.33 -10.72
N PRO A 30 10.35 -4.38 -11.50
CA PRO A 30 11.74 -4.77 -11.70
C PRO A 30 12.61 -3.64 -12.28
N LEU A 31 12.03 -2.81 -13.16
CA LEU A 31 12.74 -1.67 -13.77
C LEU A 31 13.02 -0.57 -12.74
N LEU A 32 12.04 -0.25 -11.89
CA LEU A 32 12.24 0.69 -10.77
C LEU A 32 13.26 0.17 -9.77
N ALA A 33 13.18 -1.12 -9.42
CA ALA A 33 14.12 -1.76 -8.51
C ALA A 33 15.56 -1.72 -9.07
N ALA A 34 15.76 -2.15 -10.32
CA ALA A 34 17.06 -2.10 -11.00
C ALA A 34 17.61 -0.66 -11.10
N GLY A 35 16.74 0.32 -11.34
CA GLY A 35 17.08 1.73 -11.33
C GLY A 35 17.52 2.26 -9.97
N GLY A 36 16.91 1.77 -8.88
CA GLY A 36 17.34 2.04 -7.51
C GLY A 36 18.71 1.46 -7.21
N TYR A 37 19.01 0.24 -7.69
CA TYR A 37 20.35 -0.36 -7.58
C TYR A 37 21.40 0.43 -8.37
N ALA A 38 21.10 0.88 -9.58
CA ALA A 38 22.00 1.69 -10.40
C ALA A 38 22.31 3.06 -9.77
N ALA A 39 21.29 3.76 -9.25
CA ALA A 39 21.46 5.01 -8.51
C ALA A 39 22.27 4.82 -7.22
N LYS A 40 22.07 3.68 -6.53
CA LYS A 40 22.83 3.30 -5.33
C LYS A 40 24.30 2.99 -5.65
N SER A 41 24.60 2.33 -6.78
CA SER A 41 25.97 2.10 -7.26
C SER A 41 26.65 3.36 -7.79
N ALA A 42 25.88 4.37 -8.20
CA ALA A 42 26.38 5.69 -8.60
C ALA A 42 26.51 6.68 -7.43
N GLY A 43 26.35 6.23 -6.18
CA GLY A 43 26.51 7.06 -4.98
C GLY A 43 25.34 7.99 -4.68
N ALA A 44 24.19 7.83 -5.35
CA ALA A 44 23.04 8.75 -5.28
C ALA A 44 21.80 8.15 -4.59
N GLY A 45 21.97 7.20 -3.67
CA GLY A 45 20.85 6.65 -2.89
C GLY A 45 21.31 6.16 -1.53
N PRO A 46 20.61 6.53 -0.43
CA PRO A 46 20.90 6.02 0.89
C PRO A 46 20.65 4.51 0.90
N GLY A 47 21.70 3.75 1.21
CA GLY A 47 21.56 2.31 1.37
C GLY A 47 20.56 2.01 2.50
N ALA A 48 19.74 0.99 2.29
CA ALA A 48 18.92 0.40 3.35
C ALA A 48 19.75 0.31 4.64
N THR A 49 19.25 0.94 5.70
CA THR A 49 19.87 0.88 7.03
C THR A 49 19.89 -0.57 7.47
N LEU A 50 21.06 -1.20 7.41
CA LEU A 50 21.28 -2.53 7.96
C LEU A 50 21.58 -2.37 9.45
N VAL A 51 20.55 -2.55 10.29
CA VAL A 51 20.73 -2.60 11.74
C VAL A 51 21.05 -4.05 12.11
N THR A 52 22.28 -4.31 12.55
CA THR A 52 22.71 -5.66 12.91
C THR A 52 22.23 -6.04 14.31
N LYS A 53 21.76 -7.29 14.48
CA LYS A 53 21.38 -7.82 15.79
C LYS A 53 22.60 -7.80 16.73
N PRO A 54 22.47 -7.26 17.95
CA PRO A 54 23.57 -7.25 18.92
C PRO A 54 23.85 -8.66 19.43
N THR A 55 25.14 -9.03 19.49
CA THR A 55 25.59 -10.28 20.11
C THR A 55 25.92 -10.03 21.58
N ALA A 56 25.26 -10.73 22.49
CA ALA A 56 25.67 -10.76 23.89
C ALA A 56 26.92 -11.64 24.05
N PRO A 57 27.95 -11.22 24.82
CA PRO A 57 29.12 -12.04 25.10
C PRO A 57 28.68 -13.33 25.82
N SER A 58 29.12 -14.46 25.27
CA SER A 58 28.76 -15.79 25.76
C SER A 58 29.58 -16.16 26.98
N GLY A 59 28.92 -16.31 28.13
CA GLY A 59 29.42 -17.03 29.29
C GLY A 59 30.10 -16.21 30.38
N ASN A 60 30.20 -16.83 31.55
CA ASN A 60 31.00 -16.37 32.68
C ASN A 60 32.50 -16.42 32.32
N PRO A 61 33.35 -15.58 32.93
CA PRO A 61 34.79 -15.65 32.73
C PRO A 61 35.31 -17.07 33.01
N PRO A 62 36.26 -17.58 32.20
CA PRO A 62 36.76 -18.94 32.38
C PRO A 62 37.48 -19.08 33.72
N LEU A 63 37.43 -20.29 34.29
CA LEU A 63 38.17 -20.65 35.49
C LEU A 63 39.69 -20.60 35.18
N PRO A 64 40.56 -20.06 36.06
CA PRO A 64 42.00 -20.02 35.81
C PRO A 64 42.60 -21.42 35.61
N ASP A 65 43.64 -21.52 34.79
CA ASP A 65 44.12 -22.80 34.22
C ASP A 65 44.37 -23.92 35.25
N ASP A 66 44.96 -23.59 36.40
CA ASP A 66 45.25 -24.58 37.45
C ASP A 66 44.00 -25.10 38.14
N PHE A 67 43.06 -24.22 38.48
CA PHE A 67 41.75 -24.61 38.99
C PHE A 67 40.97 -25.42 37.96
N ARG A 68 40.94 -24.96 36.70
CA ARG A 68 40.22 -25.60 35.60
C ARG A 68 40.69 -27.04 35.38
N ARG A 69 42.00 -27.24 35.25
CA ARG A 69 42.58 -28.57 35.07
C ARG A 69 42.17 -29.54 36.19
N ARG A 70 42.25 -29.12 37.45
CA ARG A 70 41.94 -29.98 38.60
C ARG A 70 40.44 -30.30 38.69
N VAL A 71 39.58 -29.29 38.47
CA VAL A 71 38.12 -29.49 38.43
C VAL A 71 37.74 -30.46 37.31
N GLU A 72 38.30 -30.29 36.10
CA GLU A 72 38.04 -31.18 34.95
C GLU A 72 38.52 -32.62 35.23
N GLN A 73 39.72 -32.79 35.77
CA GLN A 73 40.26 -34.10 36.17
C GLN A 73 39.40 -34.77 37.23
N ALA A 74 38.85 -33.99 38.16
CA ALA A 74 37.95 -34.47 39.20
C ALA A 74 36.48 -34.58 38.76
N LYS A 75 36.17 -34.24 37.50
CA LYS A 75 34.81 -34.21 36.93
C LYS A 75 33.84 -33.28 37.68
N GLY A 76 34.35 -32.17 38.20
CA GLY A 76 33.54 -31.14 38.85
C GLY A 76 32.77 -30.28 37.85
N SER A 77 31.67 -29.71 38.32
CA SER A 77 30.70 -28.96 37.54
C SER A 77 30.84 -27.45 37.76
N THR A 78 30.11 -26.67 36.96
CA THR A 78 30.08 -25.21 37.03
C THR A 78 28.65 -24.69 36.87
N GLY A 79 28.45 -23.38 37.04
CA GLY A 79 27.18 -22.71 36.83
C GLY A 79 27.25 -21.22 37.19
N ASP A 80 26.16 -20.68 37.75
CA ASP A 80 26.02 -19.24 38.05
C ASP A 80 26.89 -18.78 39.22
N VAL A 81 27.01 -19.66 40.22
CA VAL A 81 27.92 -19.52 41.35
C VAL A 81 28.80 -20.76 41.42
N GLN A 82 30.11 -20.57 41.51
CA GLN A 82 31.09 -21.64 41.66
C GLN A 82 32.17 -21.21 42.65
N ILE A 83 32.47 -22.07 43.62
CA ILE A 83 33.51 -21.86 44.63
C ILE A 83 34.44 -23.07 44.55
N THR A 84 35.68 -22.84 44.18
CA THR A 84 36.66 -23.90 44.00
C THR A 84 37.85 -23.65 44.92
N LEU A 85 38.18 -24.61 45.76
CA LEU A 85 39.34 -24.62 46.65
C LEU A 85 40.43 -25.53 46.06
N ILE A 86 41.67 -25.08 46.04
CA ILE A 86 42.84 -25.90 45.68
C ILE A 86 44.00 -25.66 46.65
N TRP A 87 44.82 -26.68 46.87
CA TRP A 87 46.06 -26.60 47.65
C TRP A 87 47.10 -27.56 47.06
N ASP A 88 48.34 -27.50 47.55
CA ASP A 88 49.50 -28.16 46.92
C ASP A 88 50.21 -29.11 47.90
N ASP A 89 49.43 -29.81 48.74
CA ASP A 89 49.93 -30.82 49.67
C ASP A 89 48.90 -31.93 49.94
N ALA A 90 49.30 -32.93 50.75
CA ALA A 90 48.53 -34.13 51.03
C ALA A 90 47.42 -33.96 52.08
N ASN A 91 47.32 -32.80 52.74
CA ASN A 91 46.37 -32.63 53.84
C ASN A 91 44.92 -32.58 53.36
N ASP A 92 44.01 -32.73 54.31
CA ASP A 92 42.57 -32.68 54.11
C ASP A 92 42.04 -31.30 54.54
N LEU A 93 41.71 -30.46 53.56
CA LEU A 93 41.13 -29.13 53.75
C LEU A 93 39.69 -29.14 53.24
N ASP A 94 38.73 -28.86 54.12
CA ASP A 94 37.32 -28.83 53.71
C ASP A 94 36.92 -27.43 53.23
N LEU A 95 36.15 -27.40 52.14
CA LEU A 95 35.40 -26.24 51.67
C LEU A 95 33.96 -26.28 52.20
N HIS A 96 33.55 -25.14 52.74
CA HIS A 96 32.21 -24.93 53.28
C HIS A 96 31.59 -23.69 52.66
N CYS A 97 30.28 -23.72 52.40
CA CYS A 97 29.53 -22.54 51.99
C CYS A 97 28.17 -22.49 52.67
N VAL A 98 27.88 -21.39 53.38
CA VAL A 98 26.54 -21.07 53.86
C VAL A 98 25.84 -20.23 52.81
N ASP A 99 24.71 -20.73 52.30
CA ASP A 99 23.92 -20.07 51.27
C ASP A 99 22.89 -19.07 51.87
N PRO A 100 22.19 -18.27 51.05
CA PRO A 100 21.22 -17.28 51.52
C PRO A 100 20.05 -17.84 52.34
N SER A 101 19.76 -19.15 52.24
CA SER A 101 18.74 -19.80 53.08
C SER A 101 19.25 -20.13 54.48
N GLY A 102 20.55 -19.93 54.74
CA GLY A 102 21.25 -20.33 55.95
C GLY A 102 21.70 -21.80 55.92
N TYR A 103 21.52 -22.51 54.80
CA TYR A 103 21.94 -23.90 54.67
C TYR A 103 23.45 -23.97 54.43
N GLU A 104 24.14 -24.84 55.18
CA GLU A 104 25.57 -25.06 55.03
C GLU A 104 25.85 -26.28 54.14
N ILE A 105 26.54 -26.04 53.02
CA ILE A 105 27.08 -27.09 52.15
C ILE A 105 28.49 -27.45 52.61
N TRP A 106 28.71 -28.72 52.93
CA TRP A 106 30.00 -29.28 53.36
C TRP A 106 30.02 -30.80 53.25
N TYR A 107 31.14 -31.46 53.61
CA TYR A 107 31.35 -32.92 53.47
C TYR A 107 30.14 -33.81 53.86
N LYS A 108 29.51 -33.57 55.02
CA LYS A 108 28.34 -34.39 55.45
C LYS A 108 27.01 -33.93 54.85
N GLN A 109 26.92 -32.70 54.37
CA GLN A 109 25.72 -32.11 53.78
C GLN A 109 26.06 -31.52 52.42
N LYS A 110 26.26 -32.40 51.43
CA LYS A 110 26.79 -32.02 50.11
C LYS A 110 25.79 -31.36 49.18
N ALA A 111 24.49 -31.35 49.50
CA ALA A 111 23.47 -30.75 48.65
C ALA A 111 22.55 -29.85 49.45
N SER A 112 22.36 -28.61 48.98
CA SER A 112 21.41 -27.65 49.53
C SER A 112 20.03 -27.77 48.85
N PRO A 113 18.92 -27.51 49.57
CA PRO A 113 17.60 -27.29 48.97
C PRO A 113 17.59 -26.20 47.89
N THR A 114 18.54 -25.27 47.92
CA THR A 114 18.71 -24.21 46.92
C THR A 114 19.47 -24.67 45.66
N ARG A 115 19.62 -25.99 45.44
CA ARG A 115 20.31 -26.65 44.31
C ARG A 115 21.83 -26.58 44.32
N GLY A 116 22.45 -25.93 45.32
CA GLY A 116 23.90 -25.93 45.48
C GLY A 116 24.44 -27.31 45.85
N ARG A 117 25.63 -27.67 45.35
CA ARG A 117 26.26 -28.97 45.63
C ARG A 117 27.77 -28.89 45.80
N LEU A 118 28.31 -29.62 46.78
CA LEU A 118 29.72 -30.03 46.86
C LEU A 118 29.89 -31.30 46.02
N ASP A 119 30.45 -31.17 44.82
CA ASP A 119 30.56 -32.28 43.86
C ASP A 119 31.97 -32.87 43.77
N VAL A 120 32.98 -32.10 44.17
CA VAL A 120 34.36 -32.56 44.30
C VAL A 120 34.86 -32.27 45.71
N ASP A 121 35.49 -33.29 46.29
CA ASP A 121 35.92 -33.36 47.69
C ASP A 121 37.12 -34.32 47.73
N ARG A 122 38.33 -33.76 47.65
CA ARG A 122 39.60 -34.51 47.51
C ARG A 122 40.32 -34.55 48.85
N ASN A 123 41.04 -35.65 49.08
CA ASN A 123 41.72 -35.98 50.33
C ASN A 123 40.82 -36.22 51.56
N ALA A 124 39.49 -36.25 51.36
CA ALA A 124 38.52 -36.54 52.40
C ALA A 124 38.92 -37.72 53.30
N GLY A 125 39.10 -37.44 54.59
CA GLY A 125 39.47 -38.42 55.62
C GLY A 125 40.83 -39.08 55.39
N CYS A 126 41.71 -38.49 54.58
CA CYS A 126 43.01 -39.04 54.16
C CYS A 126 42.93 -40.45 53.54
N GLN A 127 41.81 -40.83 52.93
CA GLN A 127 41.59 -42.18 52.41
C GLN A 127 42.25 -42.42 51.04
N SER A 128 42.24 -41.39 50.19
CA SER A 128 42.86 -41.38 48.86
C SER A 128 43.56 -40.04 48.68
N ILE A 129 44.88 -40.06 48.75
CA ILE A 129 45.71 -38.86 48.73
C ILE A 129 46.03 -38.45 47.30
N ASP A 130 45.65 -37.23 46.97
CA ASP A 130 46.03 -36.47 45.79
C ASP A 130 46.97 -35.34 46.24
N PRO A 131 48.17 -35.19 45.66
CA PRO A 131 49.08 -34.08 45.97
C PRO A 131 48.69 -32.75 45.29
N GLN A 132 47.73 -32.77 44.36
CA GLN A 132 47.14 -31.58 43.74
C GLN A 132 45.61 -31.53 43.91
N PRO A 133 45.13 -31.55 45.17
CA PRO A 133 43.73 -31.69 45.49
C PRO A 133 42.91 -30.45 45.10
N VAL A 134 41.59 -30.68 45.01
CA VAL A 134 40.58 -29.68 44.69
C VAL A 134 39.27 -30.03 45.41
N GLU A 135 38.57 -29.01 45.89
CA GLU A 135 37.15 -29.10 46.23
C GLU A 135 36.33 -28.10 45.42
N ASN A 136 35.07 -28.43 45.14
CA ASN A 136 34.21 -27.60 44.31
C ASN A 136 32.77 -27.61 44.83
N ILE A 137 32.27 -26.41 45.16
CA ILE A 137 30.85 -26.16 45.41
C ILE A 137 30.30 -25.32 44.25
N PHE A 138 29.18 -25.72 43.67
CA PHE A 138 28.55 -24.96 42.58
C PHE A 138 27.02 -24.93 42.70
N TRP A 139 26.43 -23.91 42.09
CA TRP A 139 25.00 -23.86 41.77
C TRP A 139 24.84 -23.87 40.24
N PRO A 140 23.96 -24.72 39.69
CA PRO A 140 23.69 -24.74 38.25
C PRO A 140 23.10 -23.41 37.77
N GLU A 141 23.11 -23.19 36.46
CA GLU A 141 22.50 -22.02 35.83
C GLU A 141 21.01 -21.85 36.22
N GLY A 142 20.62 -20.60 36.49
CA GLY A 142 19.36 -20.19 37.09
C GLY A 142 19.13 -20.72 38.50
N GLY A 143 20.16 -21.24 39.18
CA GLY A 143 20.03 -22.05 40.39
C GLY A 143 20.50 -21.41 41.67
N ALA A 144 21.40 -20.45 41.60
CA ALA A 144 21.85 -19.76 42.79
C ALA A 144 20.75 -18.79 43.28
N PRO A 145 20.26 -18.91 44.52
CA PRO A 145 19.37 -17.91 45.09
C PRO A 145 20.08 -16.56 45.25
N GLN A 146 19.30 -15.48 45.19
CA GLN A 146 19.79 -14.15 45.54
C GLN A 146 20.04 -14.06 47.05
N GLY A 147 20.99 -13.21 47.45
CA GLY A 147 21.30 -12.95 48.86
C GLY A 147 22.75 -13.23 49.22
N ASP A 148 23.02 -13.35 50.52
CA ASP A 148 24.37 -13.42 51.07
C ASP A 148 24.89 -14.87 51.15
N TYR A 149 26.14 -15.05 50.71
CA TYR A 149 26.88 -16.30 50.79
C TYR A 149 28.11 -16.10 51.66
N THR A 150 28.44 -17.09 52.51
CA THR A 150 29.66 -17.09 53.32
C THR A 150 30.47 -18.34 53.07
N ILE A 151 31.72 -18.14 52.65
CA ILE A 151 32.68 -19.22 52.36
C ILE A 151 33.58 -19.42 53.55
N TYR A 152 33.76 -20.68 53.96
CA TYR A 152 34.73 -21.08 54.96
C TYR A 152 35.67 -22.15 54.42
N VAL A 153 36.87 -22.18 54.98
CA VAL A 153 37.81 -23.29 54.81
C VAL A 153 38.31 -23.68 56.20
N ASN A 154 38.41 -24.99 56.47
CA ASN A 154 39.01 -25.52 57.69
C ASN A 154 40.04 -26.58 57.37
N PHE A 155 41.05 -26.64 58.23
CA PHE A 155 42.05 -27.71 58.20
C PHE A 155 41.46 -28.91 58.94
N PHE A 156 40.87 -29.85 58.21
CA PHE A 156 40.19 -30.98 58.81
C PHE A 156 41.20 -31.94 59.46
N GLN A 157 42.09 -32.49 58.65
CA GLN A 157 43.03 -33.49 59.10
C GLN A 157 44.38 -33.33 58.42
N ARG A 158 45.44 -33.57 59.22
CA ARG A 158 46.78 -33.69 58.67
C ARG A 158 46.96 -35.14 58.22
N CYS A 159 47.26 -35.34 56.94
CA CYS A 159 47.49 -36.67 56.40
C CYS A 159 48.96 -37.10 56.62
N THR A 160 49.23 -38.41 56.55
CA THR A 160 50.58 -38.94 56.75
C THR A 160 51.56 -38.33 55.76
N GLY A 161 52.62 -37.70 56.26
CA GLY A 161 53.61 -37.01 55.43
C GLY A 161 53.24 -35.57 55.02
N GLY A 162 52.02 -35.10 55.34
CA GLY A 162 51.62 -33.72 55.10
C GLY A 162 52.29 -32.72 56.07
N PRO A 163 52.47 -31.45 55.66
CA PRO A 163 52.99 -30.38 56.53
C PRO A 163 51.96 -29.96 57.60
N ASP A 164 52.41 -29.28 58.66
CA ASP A 164 51.50 -28.69 59.64
C ASP A 164 50.83 -27.40 59.12
N ARG A 165 51.35 -26.81 58.04
CA ARG A 165 50.79 -25.63 57.37
C ARG A 165 50.50 -25.96 55.91
N SER A 166 49.30 -25.60 55.46
CA SER A 166 48.85 -25.72 54.07
C SER A 166 48.51 -24.36 53.51
N ASP A 167 49.17 -23.98 52.42
CA ASP A 167 48.80 -22.82 51.63
C ASP A 167 47.70 -23.23 50.63
N TYR A 168 46.66 -22.41 50.49
CA TYR A 168 45.51 -22.71 49.64
C TYR A 168 45.04 -21.49 48.85
N ARG A 169 44.28 -21.76 47.79
CA ARG A 169 43.67 -20.75 46.93
C ARG A 169 42.21 -21.08 46.70
N VAL A 170 41.35 -20.05 46.74
CA VAL A 170 39.92 -20.17 46.46
C VAL A 170 39.57 -19.28 45.27
N ASN A 171 38.94 -19.85 44.25
CA ASN A 171 38.35 -19.10 43.15
C ASN A 171 36.82 -19.05 43.32
N ILE A 172 36.26 -17.86 43.18
CA ILE A 172 34.85 -17.57 43.41
C ILE A 172 34.29 -16.95 42.14
N LEU A 173 33.35 -17.62 41.50
CA LEU A 173 32.47 -17.06 40.48
C LEU A 173 31.17 -16.63 41.15
N ALA A 174 30.86 -15.33 41.07
CA ALA A 174 29.59 -14.77 41.48
C ALA A 174 29.33 -13.50 40.66
N ASN A 175 28.06 -13.19 40.38
CA ASN A 175 27.67 -11.99 39.61
C ASN A 175 28.44 -11.82 38.27
N GLY A 176 28.73 -12.93 37.58
CA GLY A 176 29.47 -12.91 36.31
C GLY A 176 30.95 -12.53 36.42
N GLU A 177 31.50 -12.45 37.61
CA GLU A 177 32.90 -12.10 37.86
C GLU A 177 33.61 -13.20 38.65
N ARG A 178 34.92 -13.35 38.41
CA ARG A 178 35.77 -14.27 39.17
C ARG A 178 36.72 -13.52 40.08
N LYS A 179 36.86 -14.01 41.30
CA LYS A 179 37.80 -13.52 42.31
C LYS A 179 38.63 -14.68 42.86
N GLU A 180 39.94 -14.50 42.89
CA GLU A 180 40.86 -15.44 43.55
C GLU A 180 41.31 -14.88 44.90
N ILE A 181 41.34 -15.74 45.91
CA ILE A 181 41.83 -15.44 47.26
C ILE A 181 42.91 -16.46 47.60
N LYS A 182 44.05 -16.01 48.10
CA LYS A 182 45.16 -16.86 48.55
C LYS A 182 45.31 -16.70 50.06
N ASN A 183 45.45 -17.81 50.78
CA ASN A 183 45.63 -17.79 52.22
C ASN A 183 46.31 -19.09 52.70
N SER A 184 46.47 -19.27 54.01
CA SER A 184 47.08 -20.47 54.60
C SER A 184 46.39 -20.88 55.89
N LEU A 185 46.39 -22.18 56.18
CA LEU A 185 45.92 -22.74 57.44
C LEU A 185 47.03 -23.51 58.13
N THR A 186 47.04 -23.51 59.46
CA THR A 186 47.96 -24.30 60.27
C THR A 186 47.16 -25.25 61.17
N LYS A 187 47.57 -26.51 61.22
CA LYS A 187 46.97 -27.51 62.08
C LYS A 187 47.17 -27.12 63.54
N LEU A 188 46.07 -27.03 64.28
CA LEU A 188 46.13 -26.77 65.72
C LEU A 188 46.47 -28.05 66.52
N PRO A 189 47.14 -27.91 67.67
CA PRO A 189 47.33 -29.02 68.61
C PRO A 189 45.98 -29.60 69.08
N GLY A 190 45.91 -30.92 69.31
CA GLY A 190 44.71 -31.57 69.87
C GLY A 190 43.97 -32.55 68.95
N GLY A 191 44.53 -32.91 67.79
CA GLY A 191 44.06 -34.02 66.93
C GLY A 191 42.79 -33.76 66.12
N GLY A 192 41.81 -33.04 66.65
CA GLY A 192 40.52 -32.76 65.99
C GLY A 192 40.57 -31.69 64.88
N PRO A 193 39.50 -31.55 64.07
CA PRO A 193 39.41 -30.55 63.02
C PRO A 193 39.68 -29.12 63.51
N GLY A 194 40.40 -28.33 62.71
CA GLY A 194 40.63 -26.92 62.98
C GLY A 194 39.34 -26.09 62.86
N PRO A 195 39.32 -24.86 63.43
CA PRO A 195 38.16 -24.00 63.33
C PRO A 195 37.91 -23.56 61.87
N LYS A 196 36.64 -23.41 61.51
CA LYS A 196 36.23 -22.81 60.24
C LYS A 196 36.69 -21.36 60.17
N GLN A 197 37.52 -21.03 59.18
CA GLN A 197 37.92 -19.66 58.92
C GLN A 197 37.08 -19.08 57.78
N VAL A 198 36.49 -17.90 58.00
CA VAL A 198 35.78 -17.18 56.94
C VAL A 198 36.79 -16.71 55.90
N VAL A 199 36.65 -17.19 54.67
CA VAL A 199 37.50 -16.78 53.54
C VAL A 199 36.91 -15.56 52.84
N HIS A 200 35.60 -15.59 52.57
CA HIS A 200 34.93 -14.48 51.91
C HIS A 200 33.42 -14.46 52.19
N ARG A 201 32.84 -13.27 52.08
CA ARG A 201 31.40 -13.04 52.01
C ARG A 201 31.10 -12.28 50.73
N PHE A 202 30.11 -12.75 49.97
CA PHE A 202 29.66 -12.08 48.76
C PHE A 202 28.13 -12.15 48.70
N LYS A 203 27.54 -11.20 47.98
CA LYS A 203 26.10 -11.12 47.79
C LYS A 203 25.77 -11.30 46.32
N VAL A 204 24.81 -12.18 46.02
CA VAL A 204 24.27 -12.35 44.67
C VAL A 204 23.09 -11.41 44.49
N GLU A 205 23.17 -10.53 43.49
CA GLU A 205 22.17 -9.51 43.21
C GLU A 205 21.63 -9.65 41.78
N PRO A 206 20.34 -9.34 41.56
CA PRO A 206 19.77 -9.35 40.22
C PRO A 206 20.45 -8.31 39.32
N ARG A 207 20.77 -8.69 38.09
CA ARG A 207 21.40 -7.81 37.10
C ARG A 207 20.67 -7.88 35.76
N LEU A 208 20.55 -6.71 35.13
CA LEU A 208 20.04 -6.56 33.78
C LEU A 208 21.09 -5.82 32.94
N GLU A 209 21.48 -6.41 31.82
CA GLU A 209 22.39 -5.81 30.86
C GLU A 209 21.72 -5.70 29.50
N LEU A 210 21.78 -4.51 28.91
CA LEU A 210 21.23 -4.23 27.59
C LEU A 210 22.35 -4.19 26.54
N TYR A 211 22.10 -4.87 25.41
CA TYR A 211 22.93 -4.87 24.22
C TYR A 211 22.16 -4.23 23.08
N THR A 212 22.74 -3.17 22.52
CA THR A 212 22.16 -2.34 21.46
C THR A 212 22.92 -2.53 20.16
N PRO A 213 22.32 -2.21 19.00
CA PRO A 213 23.05 -2.23 17.75
C PRO A 213 24.14 -1.16 17.73
N ASN A 214 25.01 -1.25 16.73
CA ASN A 214 25.95 -0.19 16.39
C ASN A 214 25.22 1.05 15.87
N ASP A 215 25.94 2.16 15.77
CA ASP A 215 25.45 3.40 15.16
C ASP A 215 24.81 3.14 13.78
N PHE A 216 23.69 3.80 13.53
CA PHE A 216 22.90 3.59 12.31
C PHE A 216 22.18 4.86 11.86
N ASP A 217 21.80 4.88 10.58
CA ASP A 217 21.13 6.01 9.95
C ASP A 217 19.63 5.71 9.78
N LEU A 218 18.77 6.71 9.90
CA LEU A 218 17.33 6.55 9.66
C LEU A 218 16.85 7.59 8.66
N GLN A 219 16.42 7.14 7.48
CA GLN A 219 15.96 8.05 6.44
C GLN A 219 14.62 8.69 6.83
N PRO A 220 14.38 9.97 6.50
CA PRO A 220 13.04 10.57 6.62
C PRO A 220 11.98 9.74 5.90
N GLY A 221 10.84 9.50 6.55
CA GLY A 221 9.75 8.66 6.04
C GLY A 221 9.94 7.15 6.25
N GLN A 222 11.10 6.71 6.76
CA GLN A 222 11.41 5.30 6.95
C GLN A 222 10.93 4.77 8.29
N THR A 223 10.46 3.52 8.27
CA THR A 223 10.23 2.69 9.46
C THR A 223 11.27 1.58 9.51
N VAL A 224 11.96 1.43 10.63
CA VAL A 224 13.01 0.43 10.85
C VAL A 224 12.73 -0.36 12.11
N LYS A 225 12.93 -1.68 12.04
CA LYS A 225 12.94 -2.56 13.21
C LYS A 225 14.35 -2.67 13.75
N VAL A 226 14.52 -2.23 14.99
CA VAL A 226 15.80 -2.17 15.69
C VAL A 226 15.91 -3.34 16.66
N PRO A 227 16.74 -4.36 16.36
CA PRO A 227 16.92 -5.49 17.26
C PRO A 227 17.69 -5.07 18.52
N VAL A 228 17.23 -5.55 19.67
CA VAL A 228 17.91 -5.41 20.97
C VAL A 228 18.01 -6.78 21.64
N THR A 229 19.09 -6.98 22.39
CA THR A 229 19.33 -8.19 23.16
C THR A 229 19.52 -7.80 24.63
N VAL A 230 18.98 -8.57 25.56
CA VAL A 230 19.16 -8.37 27.00
C VAL A 230 19.80 -9.62 27.59
N ARG A 231 20.66 -9.43 28.59
CA ARG A 231 21.17 -10.51 29.44
C ARG A 231 20.66 -10.29 30.85
N ARG A 232 20.03 -11.32 31.40
CA ARG A 232 19.44 -11.32 32.74
C ARG A 232 20.27 -12.25 33.61
N ALA A 233 20.77 -11.75 34.73
CA ALA A 233 21.37 -12.61 35.75
C ALA A 233 20.49 -12.53 37.00
N TYR A 234 20.03 -13.68 37.48
CA TYR A 234 19.16 -13.78 38.64
C TYR A 234 17.86 -12.96 38.55
N HIS A 235 17.34 -12.69 37.33
CA HIS A 235 16.09 -11.96 37.12
C HIS A 235 15.24 -12.63 36.03
N ASN A 236 14.02 -13.04 36.37
CA ASN A 236 13.14 -13.77 35.45
C ASN A 236 11.92 -12.95 34.98
N GLY A 237 11.74 -11.73 35.46
CA GLY A 237 10.59 -10.90 35.09
C GLY A 237 10.64 -10.38 33.63
N PRO A 238 9.52 -9.82 33.11
CA PRO A 238 9.53 -9.14 31.82
C PRO A 238 10.43 -7.89 31.85
N VAL A 239 11.04 -7.56 30.71
CA VAL A 239 11.85 -6.34 30.55
C VAL A 239 11.21 -5.41 29.54
N GLU A 240 10.94 -4.18 29.96
CA GLU A 240 10.48 -3.12 29.07
C GLU A 240 11.68 -2.38 28.50
N VAL A 241 11.74 -2.24 27.18
CA VAL A 241 12.74 -1.45 26.47
C VAL A 241 12.05 -0.25 25.83
N ARG A 242 12.58 0.94 26.11
CA ARG A 242 12.13 2.20 25.52
C ARG A 242 13.33 3.02 25.03
N LEU A 243 13.05 3.97 24.14
CA LEU A 243 14.04 4.95 23.72
C LEU A 243 13.73 6.33 24.27
N GLU A 244 14.80 7.00 24.66
CA GLU A 244 14.79 8.38 25.15
C GLU A 244 15.74 9.23 24.30
N ASN A 245 15.56 10.55 24.36
CA ASN A 245 16.35 11.53 23.59
C ASN A 245 16.29 11.35 22.07
N LEU A 246 15.10 11.07 21.52
CA LEU A 246 14.92 10.98 20.07
C LEU A 246 15.09 12.35 19.37
N PRO A 247 15.54 12.38 18.10
CA PRO A 247 15.50 13.57 17.26
C PRO A 247 14.08 14.05 16.96
N ASP A 248 13.91 15.34 16.64
CA ASP A 248 12.63 15.91 16.22
C ASP A 248 12.09 15.19 14.98
N GLY A 249 10.87 14.65 15.08
CA GLY A 249 10.20 13.92 13.99
C GLY A 249 10.46 12.41 13.97
N VAL A 250 11.26 11.88 14.91
CA VAL A 250 11.46 10.44 15.11
C VAL A 250 10.64 9.95 16.30
N THR A 251 9.92 8.85 16.13
CA THR A 251 9.12 8.20 17.16
C THR A 251 9.53 6.74 17.34
N ALA A 252 9.33 6.20 18.54
CA ALA A 252 9.67 4.83 18.91
C ALA A 252 8.45 4.11 19.46
N GLY A 253 8.28 2.84 19.07
CA GLY A 253 7.36 1.92 19.70
C GLY A 253 7.83 1.52 21.11
N ARG A 254 6.96 0.83 21.86
CA ARG A 254 7.32 0.19 23.13
C ARG A 254 7.61 -1.28 22.87
N LEU A 255 8.71 -1.79 23.42
CA LEU A 255 9.04 -3.22 23.37
C LEU A 255 8.98 -3.81 24.77
N THR A 256 8.28 -4.92 24.93
CA THR A 256 8.32 -5.75 26.15
C THR A 256 8.88 -7.10 25.79
N ILE A 257 10.06 -7.42 26.32
CA ILE A 257 10.70 -8.72 26.18
C ILE A 257 10.17 -9.62 27.30
N PRO A 258 9.36 -10.65 26.98
CA PRO A 258 8.72 -11.49 27.98
C PRO A 258 9.72 -12.33 28.77
N GLU A 259 9.26 -12.91 29.87
CA GLU A 259 10.00 -13.91 30.65
C GLU A 259 10.50 -15.05 29.74
N GLY A 260 11.76 -15.45 29.94
CA GLY A 260 12.41 -16.51 29.15
C GLY A 260 12.85 -16.11 27.74
N LYS A 261 12.65 -14.86 27.32
CA LYS A 261 13.24 -14.31 26.08
C LYS A 261 14.30 -13.25 26.38
N ASP A 262 15.32 -13.28 25.54
CA ASP A 262 16.50 -12.41 25.65
C ASP A 262 16.65 -11.45 24.48
N ASP A 263 15.76 -11.48 23.49
CA ASP A 263 15.80 -10.57 22.36
C ASP A 263 14.42 -10.12 21.91
N GLY A 264 14.40 -8.96 21.24
CA GLY A 264 13.21 -8.39 20.64
C GLY A 264 13.56 -7.29 19.64
N GLU A 265 12.55 -6.85 18.89
CA GLU A 265 12.68 -5.80 17.87
C GLU A 265 11.82 -4.62 18.25
N LEU A 266 12.41 -3.43 18.26
CA LEU A 266 11.70 -2.19 18.53
C LEU A 266 11.51 -1.41 17.24
N GLU A 267 10.29 -0.94 16.98
CA GLU A 267 9.96 -0.18 15.79
C GLU A 267 10.31 1.31 15.97
N LEU A 268 11.07 1.86 15.04
CA LEU A 268 11.49 3.25 15.00
C LEU A 268 11.01 3.89 13.70
N VAL A 269 10.29 5.01 13.79
CA VAL A 269 9.66 5.67 12.64
C VAL A 269 10.17 7.10 12.55
N ALA A 270 10.80 7.45 11.43
CA ALA A 270 11.10 8.83 11.07
C ALA A 270 10.00 9.38 10.18
N SER A 271 9.40 10.50 10.57
CA SER A 271 8.45 11.22 9.72
C SER A 271 9.14 11.84 8.49
N ASP A 272 8.37 12.15 7.45
CA ASP A 272 8.86 12.87 6.26
C ASP A 272 9.43 14.27 6.61
N ALA A 273 8.97 14.85 7.72
CA ALA A 273 9.40 16.15 8.24
C ALA A 273 10.51 16.05 9.30
N SER A 274 11.15 14.88 9.46
CA SER A 274 12.23 14.71 10.44
C SER A 274 13.37 15.66 10.16
N LYS A 275 13.86 16.34 11.19
CA LYS A 275 14.99 17.27 11.04
C LYS A 275 16.28 16.49 10.84
N GLU A 276 17.12 16.98 9.93
CA GLU A 276 18.46 16.43 9.74
C GLU A 276 19.32 16.62 11.01
N GLY A 277 20.17 15.63 11.30
CA GLY A 277 21.10 15.71 12.41
C GLY A 277 21.48 14.36 13.00
N ALA A 278 22.64 14.32 13.65
CA ALA A 278 23.08 13.18 14.45
C ALA A 278 22.77 13.42 15.93
N ARG A 279 22.19 12.44 16.62
CA ARG A 279 21.89 12.50 18.05
C ARG A 279 22.21 11.18 18.74
N ALA A 280 22.74 11.27 19.95
CA ALA A 280 22.91 10.11 20.82
C ALA A 280 21.55 9.76 21.48
N ILE A 281 20.91 8.71 20.99
CA ILE A 281 19.66 8.19 21.56
C ILE A 281 19.99 7.21 22.68
N GLN A 282 19.14 7.15 23.71
CA GLN A 282 19.33 6.26 24.85
C GLN A 282 18.33 5.11 24.79
N PHE A 283 18.83 3.88 24.74
CA PHE A 283 18.04 2.69 24.99
C PHE A 283 18.01 2.44 26.49
N VAL A 284 16.81 2.37 27.05
CA VAL A 284 16.58 2.14 28.48
C VAL A 284 15.79 0.85 28.63
N ALA A 285 16.42 -0.16 29.24
CA ALA A 285 15.80 -1.42 29.60
C ALA A 285 15.48 -1.43 31.10
N THR A 286 14.23 -1.72 31.45
CA THR A 286 13.73 -1.75 32.84
C THR A 286 13.13 -3.12 33.15
N GLY A 287 13.60 -3.77 34.23
CA GLY A 287 13.09 -5.05 34.70
C GLY A 287 12.85 -5.00 36.22
N GLY A 288 11.60 -4.76 36.64
CA GLY A 288 11.30 -4.47 38.04
C GLY A 288 12.01 -3.20 38.52
N ALA A 289 12.90 -3.32 39.51
CA ALA A 289 13.74 -2.21 39.99
C ALA A 289 15.06 -2.04 39.23
N LEU A 290 15.39 -2.94 38.31
CA LEU A 290 16.64 -2.90 37.54
C LEU A 290 16.49 -1.96 36.34
N VAL A 291 17.52 -1.14 36.10
CA VAL A 291 17.60 -0.26 34.94
C VAL A 291 18.96 -0.43 34.27
N SER A 292 18.97 -0.62 32.95
CA SER A 292 20.17 -0.69 32.13
C SER A 292 20.04 0.27 30.95
N THR A 293 21.03 1.16 30.77
CA THR A 293 20.99 2.19 29.74
C THR A 293 22.20 2.10 28.82
N LYS A 294 21.97 2.23 27.51
CA LYS A 294 23.03 2.29 26.49
C LYS A 294 22.74 3.39 25.46
N SER A 295 23.78 4.11 25.08
CA SER A 295 23.69 5.19 24.10
C SER A 295 24.15 4.71 22.72
N VAL A 296 23.40 5.05 21.68
CA VAL A 296 23.73 4.77 20.27
C VAL A 296 23.59 6.07 19.48
N LYS A 297 24.47 6.31 18.51
CA LYS A 297 24.33 7.46 17.62
C LYS A 297 23.35 7.13 16.49
N LEU A 298 22.27 7.91 16.42
CA LEU A 298 21.32 7.90 15.32
C LEU A 298 21.57 9.10 14.41
N THR A 299 21.73 8.87 13.12
CA THR A 299 21.84 9.96 12.13
C THR A 299 20.58 10.01 11.28
N VAL A 300 19.92 11.17 11.27
CA VAL A 300 18.88 11.48 10.26
C VAL A 300 19.56 12.31 9.18
N PRO A 301 19.81 11.75 7.99
CA PRO A 301 20.45 12.51 6.91
C PRO A 301 19.49 13.53 6.32
N LYS A 302 20.05 14.51 5.62
CA LYS A 302 19.28 15.51 4.87
C LYS A 302 18.38 14.82 3.85
N ALA A 303 17.06 15.05 3.94
CA ALA A 303 16.17 14.75 2.84
C ALA A 303 16.61 15.58 1.62
N SER A 304 17.12 14.93 0.58
CA SER A 304 17.48 15.64 -0.65
C SER A 304 16.18 16.10 -1.34
N GLY A 305 15.80 17.37 -1.13
CA GLY A 305 14.74 18.04 -1.89
C GLY A 305 15.15 18.41 -3.32
N GLU A 306 16.27 17.86 -3.81
CA GLU A 306 16.75 18.10 -5.16
C GLU A 306 15.93 17.29 -6.17
N LEU A 307 15.54 17.94 -7.26
CA LEU A 307 14.81 17.30 -8.35
C LEU A 307 15.72 16.26 -9.02
N SER A 308 15.44 14.99 -8.77
CA SER A 308 16.14 13.89 -9.43
C SER A 308 15.56 13.64 -10.82
N ALA A 309 16.30 14.00 -11.86
CA ALA A 309 15.92 13.69 -13.24
C ALA A 309 15.68 12.18 -13.43
N TRP A 310 16.48 11.34 -12.78
CA TRP A 310 16.30 9.90 -12.75
C TRP A 310 15.01 9.48 -12.04
N GLY A 311 14.72 10.03 -10.86
CA GLY A 311 13.49 9.74 -10.13
C GLY A 311 12.23 10.11 -10.92
N ILE A 312 12.27 11.26 -11.60
CA ILE A 312 11.19 11.74 -12.47
C ILE A 312 11.01 10.81 -13.68
N ALA A 313 12.10 10.48 -14.38
CA ALA A 313 12.06 9.61 -15.55
C ALA A 313 11.60 8.19 -15.22
N SER A 314 12.11 7.60 -14.13
CA SER A 314 11.78 6.25 -13.69
C SER A 314 10.32 6.14 -13.23
N THR A 315 9.84 7.10 -12.44
CA THR A 315 8.42 7.15 -11.99
C THR A 315 7.48 7.39 -13.17
N GLY A 316 7.84 8.30 -14.09
CA GLY A 316 7.10 8.52 -15.33
C GLY A 316 7.02 7.25 -16.20
N LEU A 317 8.15 6.56 -16.39
CA LEU A 317 8.22 5.35 -17.21
C LEU A 317 7.43 4.20 -16.59
N TRP A 318 7.51 4.02 -15.27
CA TRP A 318 6.69 3.05 -14.56
C TRP A 318 5.20 3.31 -14.75
N THR A 319 4.78 4.57 -14.60
CA THR A 319 3.38 4.97 -14.77
C THR A 319 2.92 4.78 -16.22
N ALA A 320 3.81 5.01 -17.20
CA ALA A 320 3.57 4.73 -18.61
C ALA A 320 3.35 3.24 -18.91
N LEU A 321 4.09 2.34 -18.26
CA LEU A 321 3.92 0.89 -18.39
C LEU A 321 2.56 0.44 -17.84
N VAL A 322 2.17 0.93 -16.66
CA VAL A 322 0.85 0.67 -16.05
C VAL A 322 -0.27 1.17 -16.96
N ALA A 323 -0.19 2.42 -17.41
CA ALA A 323 -1.15 3.03 -18.33
C ALA A 323 -1.32 2.24 -19.63
N THR A 324 -0.19 1.83 -20.22
CA THR A 324 -0.16 1.06 -21.47
C THR A 324 -0.76 -0.33 -21.28
N GLY A 325 -0.35 -1.05 -20.23
CA GLY A 325 -0.90 -2.37 -19.92
C GLY A 325 -2.41 -2.35 -19.69
N LEU A 326 -2.89 -1.35 -18.95
CA LEU A 326 -4.32 -1.11 -18.75
C LEU A 326 -5.06 -0.91 -20.08
N CYS A 327 -4.58 -0.01 -20.95
CA CYS A 327 -5.23 0.28 -22.23
C CYS A 327 -5.23 -0.93 -23.17
N LEU A 328 -4.12 -1.68 -23.22
CA LEU A 328 -4.01 -2.89 -24.03
C LEU A 328 -4.96 -4.00 -23.56
N ALA A 329 -5.09 -4.18 -22.24
CA ALA A 329 -6.02 -5.18 -21.68
C ALA A 329 -7.48 -4.81 -21.93
N LEU A 330 -7.85 -3.54 -21.83
CA LEU A 330 -9.19 -3.07 -22.18
C LEU A 330 -9.49 -3.27 -23.67
N LEU A 331 -8.53 -2.96 -24.55
CA LEU A 331 -8.67 -3.20 -25.99
C LEU A 331 -8.81 -4.70 -26.32
N ALA A 332 -7.98 -5.55 -25.69
CA ALA A 332 -8.05 -6.99 -25.83
C ALA A 332 -9.38 -7.55 -25.31
N GLY A 333 -9.86 -7.08 -24.16
CA GLY A 333 -11.14 -7.44 -23.57
C GLY A 333 -12.31 -7.05 -24.46
N GLN A 334 -12.30 -5.83 -25.01
CA GLN A 334 -13.31 -5.35 -25.95
C GLN A 334 -13.33 -6.19 -27.23
N ASN A 335 -12.17 -6.45 -27.84
CA ASN A 335 -12.07 -7.27 -29.04
C ASN A 335 -12.53 -8.71 -28.80
N ARG A 336 -12.14 -9.31 -27.66
CA ARG A 336 -12.61 -10.64 -27.26
C ARG A 336 -14.12 -10.67 -27.05
N HIS A 337 -14.70 -9.62 -26.47
CA HIS A 337 -16.14 -9.51 -26.31
C HIS A 337 -16.87 -9.45 -27.65
N LEU A 338 -16.26 -8.81 -28.65
CA LEU A 338 -16.76 -8.73 -30.02
C LEU A 338 -16.44 -9.97 -30.87
N GLY A 339 -15.87 -11.04 -30.29
CA GLY A 339 -15.48 -12.25 -31.00
C GLY A 339 -14.29 -12.08 -31.95
N LYS A 340 -13.55 -10.98 -31.85
CA LYS A 340 -12.38 -10.66 -32.68
C LYS A 340 -11.08 -11.10 -31.99
N LYS A 341 -10.00 -11.21 -32.77
CA LYS A 341 -8.65 -11.38 -32.22
C LYS A 341 -8.29 -10.19 -31.30
N PRO A 342 -7.50 -10.38 -30.22
CA PRO A 342 -7.26 -9.36 -29.19
C PRO A 342 -6.77 -8.00 -29.69
N PHE A 343 -5.97 -7.97 -30.75
CA PHE A 343 -5.41 -6.75 -31.34
C PHE A 343 -5.78 -6.61 -32.81
N ALA A 344 -7.02 -6.97 -33.17
CA ALA A 344 -7.52 -6.78 -34.52
C ALA A 344 -7.49 -5.28 -34.90
N PRO A 345 -7.12 -4.93 -36.15
CA PRO A 345 -7.09 -3.54 -36.59
C PRO A 345 -8.47 -2.90 -36.47
N GLY A 346 -8.54 -1.78 -35.76
CA GLY A 346 -9.75 -1.00 -35.52
C GLY A 346 -9.71 0.37 -36.17
N ARG A 347 -10.66 1.23 -35.80
CA ARG A 347 -10.72 2.64 -36.26
C ARG A 347 -9.50 3.45 -35.82
N VAL A 348 -8.85 3.04 -34.73
CA VAL A 348 -7.65 3.68 -34.19
C VAL A 348 -6.48 2.70 -34.20
N PRO A 349 -5.31 3.07 -34.75
CA PRO A 349 -4.16 2.18 -34.79
C PRO A 349 -3.62 1.89 -33.38
N LEU A 350 -3.21 0.65 -33.14
CA LEU A 350 -2.65 0.19 -31.86
C LEU A 350 -1.47 1.06 -31.40
N ALA A 351 -0.62 1.50 -32.34
CA ALA A 351 0.51 2.37 -32.06
C ALA A 351 0.08 3.71 -31.40
N LEU A 352 -1.07 4.27 -31.80
CA LEU A 352 -1.57 5.51 -31.22
C LEU A 352 -2.11 5.28 -29.80
N VAL A 353 -2.73 4.11 -29.54
CA VAL A 353 -3.17 3.73 -28.18
C VAL A 353 -1.97 3.63 -27.24
N VAL A 354 -0.93 2.92 -27.67
CA VAL A 354 0.30 2.75 -26.89
C VAL A 354 1.00 4.09 -26.67
N ALA A 355 1.15 4.91 -27.71
CA ALA A 355 1.79 6.23 -27.60
C ALA A 355 0.99 7.18 -26.68
N GLY A 356 -0.34 7.21 -26.81
CA GLY A 356 -1.20 8.05 -25.98
C GLY A 356 -1.20 7.63 -24.51
N ALA A 357 -1.32 6.32 -24.24
CA ALA A 357 -1.26 5.79 -22.87
C ALA A 357 0.12 6.00 -22.24
N GLY A 358 1.19 5.76 -23.00
CA GLY A 358 2.57 6.01 -22.58
C GLY A 358 2.82 7.47 -22.25
N ALA A 359 2.37 8.40 -23.10
CA ALA A 359 2.49 9.84 -22.85
C ALA A 359 1.69 10.29 -21.62
N ALA A 360 0.45 9.81 -21.46
CA ALA A 360 -0.35 10.09 -20.28
C ALA A 360 0.33 9.62 -18.98
N GLY A 361 0.92 8.43 -19.00
CA GLY A 361 1.68 7.90 -17.87
C GLY A 361 2.97 8.67 -17.58
N LEU A 362 3.76 9.01 -18.60
CA LEU A 362 4.98 9.81 -18.44
C LEU A 362 4.68 11.17 -17.81
N VAL A 363 3.68 11.88 -18.31
CA VAL A 363 3.29 13.21 -17.81
C VAL A 363 2.78 13.12 -16.38
N SER A 364 1.84 12.21 -16.10
CA SER A 364 1.25 12.09 -14.76
C SER A 364 2.26 11.62 -13.70
N GLY A 365 3.07 10.62 -14.01
CA GLY A 365 4.13 10.14 -13.11
C GLY A 365 5.23 11.18 -12.89
N GLY A 366 5.64 11.90 -13.94
CA GLY A 366 6.63 12.97 -13.84
C GLY A 366 6.14 14.15 -13.00
N VAL A 367 4.92 14.64 -13.25
CA VAL A 367 4.30 15.72 -12.45
C VAL A 367 4.14 15.29 -11.00
N GLY A 368 3.67 14.07 -10.75
CA GLY A 368 3.53 13.52 -9.40
C GLY A 368 4.86 13.47 -8.65
N GLN A 369 5.93 13.02 -9.31
CA GLN A 369 7.26 12.95 -8.72
C GLN A 369 7.87 14.34 -8.42
N VAL A 370 7.71 15.30 -9.33
CA VAL A 370 8.17 16.68 -9.11
C VAL A 370 7.46 17.28 -7.90
N LEU A 371 6.13 17.13 -7.83
CA LEU A 371 5.34 17.67 -6.73
C LEU A 371 5.68 16.98 -5.40
N TYR A 372 5.94 15.67 -5.42
CA TYR A 372 6.42 14.92 -4.25
C TYR A 372 7.71 15.54 -3.68
N THR A 373 8.71 15.77 -4.54
CA THR A 373 9.99 16.36 -4.11
C THR A 373 9.81 17.79 -3.58
N LEU A 374 9.00 18.62 -4.24
CA LEU A 374 8.75 20.00 -3.81
C LEU A 374 8.01 20.08 -2.47
N LEU A 375 7.10 19.15 -2.21
CA LEU A 375 6.31 19.10 -0.96
C LEU A 375 7.00 18.32 0.17
N LEU A 376 8.14 17.68 -0.09
CA LEU A 376 8.88 16.89 0.90
C LEU A 376 9.25 17.71 2.13
N GLY A 377 9.82 18.91 1.91
CA GLY A 377 10.22 19.82 2.99
C GLY A 377 9.05 20.45 3.78
N LEU A 378 7.82 20.34 3.29
CA LEU A 378 6.61 20.85 3.93
C LEU A 378 5.82 19.76 4.68
N GLY A 379 6.33 18.51 4.71
CA GLY A 379 5.61 17.36 5.29
C GLY A 379 4.39 16.93 4.48
N GLY A 380 4.26 17.39 3.23
CA GLY A 380 3.12 17.14 2.34
C GLY A 380 3.46 16.22 1.16
N ALA A 381 4.59 15.53 1.17
CA ALA A 381 5.13 14.79 0.02
C ALA A 381 4.11 13.86 -0.65
N LYS A 382 3.31 13.14 0.16
CA LYS A 382 2.30 12.20 -0.30
C LYS A 382 1.21 12.83 -1.17
N LEU A 383 0.97 14.14 -1.07
CA LEU A 383 0.05 14.86 -1.95
C LEU A 383 0.54 14.87 -3.40
N GLY A 384 1.85 14.83 -3.64
CA GLY A 384 2.44 14.67 -4.97
C GLY A 384 1.95 13.40 -5.67
N PHE A 385 1.92 12.27 -4.95
CA PHE A 385 1.39 11.02 -5.48
C PHE A 385 -0.11 11.10 -5.74
N VAL A 386 -0.89 11.71 -4.84
CA VAL A 386 -2.35 11.88 -5.04
C VAL A 386 -2.63 12.64 -6.33
N VAL A 387 -1.93 13.76 -6.55
CA VAL A 387 -2.06 14.55 -7.78
C VAL A 387 -1.66 13.74 -9.01
N GLY A 388 -0.58 12.96 -8.95
CA GLY A 388 -0.16 12.07 -10.04
C GLY A 388 -1.23 11.05 -10.42
N TRP A 389 -1.80 10.34 -9.45
CA TRP A 389 -2.85 9.33 -9.67
C TRP A 389 -4.15 9.95 -10.22
N VAL A 390 -4.58 11.09 -9.68
CA VAL A 390 -5.77 11.81 -10.16
C VAL A 390 -5.55 12.29 -11.60
N LEU A 391 -4.39 12.89 -11.89
CA LEU A 391 -4.03 13.34 -13.23
C LEU A 391 -3.98 12.17 -14.22
N LEU A 392 -3.39 11.03 -13.85
CA LEU A 392 -3.38 9.82 -14.66
C LEU A 392 -4.80 9.35 -15.00
N GLY A 393 -5.65 9.24 -13.98
CA GLY A 393 -7.04 8.82 -14.15
C GLY A 393 -7.81 9.73 -15.11
N GLY A 394 -7.66 11.05 -14.94
CA GLY A 394 -8.27 12.05 -15.83
C GLY A 394 -7.78 11.94 -17.28
N LEU A 395 -6.46 11.83 -17.49
CA LEU A 395 -5.87 11.70 -18.83
C LEU A 395 -6.29 10.40 -19.52
N LEU A 396 -6.29 9.28 -18.80
CA LEU A 396 -6.76 8.00 -19.34
C LEU A 396 -8.26 8.01 -19.64
N GLY A 397 -9.08 8.57 -18.75
CA GLY A 397 -10.52 8.76 -18.99
C GLY A 397 -10.78 9.59 -20.24
N ARG A 398 -10.05 10.70 -20.42
CA ARG A 398 -10.11 11.51 -21.64
C ARG A 398 -9.66 10.73 -22.87
N GLY A 399 -8.59 9.94 -22.77
CA GLY A 399 -8.13 9.08 -23.86
C GLY A 399 -9.19 8.06 -24.29
N VAL A 400 -9.87 7.42 -23.33
CA VAL A 400 -10.94 6.45 -23.59
C VAL A 400 -12.10 7.04 -24.38
N SER A 401 -12.44 8.32 -24.17
CA SER A 401 -13.47 9.02 -24.96
C SER A 401 -13.16 9.13 -26.45
N LEU A 402 -11.89 8.97 -26.85
CA LEU A 402 -11.50 8.96 -28.27
C LEU A 402 -11.72 7.58 -28.92
N PHE A 403 -11.77 6.51 -28.12
CA PHE A 403 -11.96 5.13 -28.60
C PHE A 403 -13.42 4.69 -28.56
N ILE A 404 -14.18 5.17 -27.58
CA ILE A 404 -15.59 4.83 -27.40
C ILE A 404 -16.43 5.86 -28.15
N PRO A 405 -17.09 5.47 -29.27
CA PRO A 405 -18.02 6.36 -29.94
C PRO A 405 -19.11 6.78 -28.96
N ASN A 406 -19.53 8.04 -29.01
CA ASN A 406 -20.62 8.61 -28.20
C ASN A 406 -20.30 8.86 -26.71
N LEU A 407 -19.08 8.61 -26.22
CA LEU A 407 -18.70 8.96 -24.85
C LEU A 407 -18.30 10.44 -24.73
N ASP A 408 -19.04 11.22 -23.94
CA ASP A 408 -18.69 12.61 -23.64
C ASP A 408 -17.34 12.70 -22.92
N GLY A 409 -16.41 13.48 -23.49
CA GLY A 409 -15.04 13.61 -22.99
C GLY A 409 -14.94 14.21 -21.59
N ASN A 410 -15.86 15.11 -21.21
CA ASN A 410 -15.84 15.74 -19.88
C ASN A 410 -16.32 14.76 -18.81
N LYS A 411 -17.40 14.02 -19.08
CA LYS A 411 -17.88 12.95 -18.20
C LYS A 411 -16.82 11.85 -18.03
N ALA A 412 -16.16 11.48 -19.14
CA ALA A 412 -15.10 10.48 -19.12
C ALA A 412 -13.89 10.94 -18.29
N THR A 413 -13.52 12.22 -18.40
CA THR A 413 -12.45 12.82 -17.60
C THR A 413 -12.85 12.86 -16.12
N GLY A 414 -14.07 13.28 -15.77
CA GLY A 414 -14.57 13.31 -14.39
C GLY A 414 -14.61 11.93 -13.73
N ALA A 415 -15.08 10.91 -14.45
CA ALA A 415 -15.04 9.52 -14.00
C ALA A 415 -13.59 9.03 -13.82
N GLY A 416 -12.71 9.39 -14.76
CA GLY A 416 -11.28 9.12 -14.68
C GLY A 416 -10.61 9.74 -13.45
N LEU A 417 -10.85 11.03 -13.17
CA LEU A 417 -10.34 11.73 -11.99
C LEU A 417 -10.79 11.04 -10.70
N SER A 418 -12.06 10.62 -10.64
CA SER A 418 -12.63 9.91 -9.49
C SER A 418 -11.98 8.53 -9.30
N GLY A 419 -11.79 7.78 -10.40
CA GLY A 419 -11.04 6.51 -10.36
C GLY A 419 -9.58 6.70 -9.95
N GLY A 420 -8.94 7.78 -10.38
CA GLY A 420 -7.61 8.21 -9.96
C GLY A 420 -7.54 8.50 -8.46
N LEU A 421 -8.52 9.21 -7.90
CA LEU A 421 -8.59 9.49 -6.47
C LEU A 421 -8.78 8.20 -5.65
N LEU A 422 -9.67 7.31 -6.08
CA LEU A 422 -9.85 6.01 -5.42
C LEU A 422 -8.56 5.18 -5.48
N GLY A 423 -7.88 5.16 -6.63
CA GLY A 423 -6.56 4.55 -6.78
C GLY A 423 -5.51 5.15 -5.85
N ALA A 424 -5.49 6.48 -5.68
CA ALA A 424 -4.60 7.17 -4.76
C ALA A 424 -4.87 6.78 -3.29
N VAL A 425 -6.14 6.69 -2.89
CA VAL A 425 -6.52 6.24 -1.54
C VAL A 425 -6.06 4.81 -1.30
N ALA A 426 -6.29 3.90 -2.26
CA ALA A 426 -5.81 2.52 -2.16
C ALA A 426 -4.29 2.43 -2.09
N PHE A 427 -3.57 3.27 -2.86
CA PHE A 427 -2.12 3.40 -2.77
C PHE A 427 -1.70 3.76 -1.34
N LEU A 428 -2.27 4.83 -0.76
CA LEU A 428 -1.90 5.31 0.57
C LEU A 428 -2.19 4.28 1.67
N VAL A 429 -3.32 3.57 1.57
CA VAL A 429 -3.68 2.52 2.53
C VAL A 429 -2.75 1.32 2.42
N ALA A 430 -2.45 0.86 1.20
CA ALA A 430 -1.61 -0.32 0.99
C ALA A 430 -0.11 -0.05 1.18
N SER A 431 0.34 1.21 1.06
CA SER A 431 1.73 1.62 1.33
C SER A 431 2.18 1.33 2.76
N GLY A 432 1.26 1.12 3.72
CA GLY A 432 1.61 0.67 5.07
C GLY A 432 2.32 -0.69 5.11
N ALA A 433 2.13 -1.54 4.09
CA ALA A 433 2.83 -2.83 3.94
C ALA A 433 4.09 -2.74 3.05
N GLY A 434 4.44 -1.53 2.59
CA GLY A 434 5.55 -1.24 1.69
C GLY A 434 5.11 -0.58 0.38
N ASP A 435 5.99 0.22 -0.21
CA ASP A 435 5.68 1.01 -1.42
C ASP A 435 5.24 0.16 -2.61
N TRP A 436 5.81 -1.04 -2.76
CA TRP A 436 5.45 -1.99 -3.81
C TRP A 436 3.97 -2.42 -3.70
N ALA A 437 3.48 -2.63 -2.47
CA ALA A 437 2.11 -3.03 -2.18
C ALA A 437 1.14 -1.86 -2.43
N GLY A 438 1.56 -0.64 -2.04
CA GLY A 438 0.87 0.60 -2.39
C GLY A 438 0.65 0.73 -3.90
N ARG A 439 1.73 0.60 -4.68
CA ARG A 439 1.67 0.69 -6.15
C ARG A 439 0.81 -0.40 -6.77
N LEU A 440 0.89 -1.63 -6.27
CA LEU A 440 0.06 -2.76 -6.73
C LEU A 440 -1.43 -2.48 -6.47
N GLY A 441 -1.78 -2.11 -5.24
CA GLY A 441 -3.15 -1.83 -4.84
C GLY A 441 -3.76 -0.65 -5.59
N GLY A 442 -3.00 0.46 -5.70
CA GLY A 442 -3.41 1.63 -6.46
C GLY A 442 -3.61 1.35 -7.95
N ALA A 443 -2.68 0.63 -8.59
CA ALA A 443 -2.77 0.27 -10.00
C ALA A 443 -3.97 -0.66 -10.28
N ALA A 444 -4.16 -1.68 -9.44
CA ALA A 444 -5.27 -2.61 -9.56
C ALA A 444 -6.62 -1.89 -9.42
N LEU A 445 -6.78 -1.03 -8.42
CA LEU A 445 -8.04 -0.31 -8.21
C LEU A 445 -8.31 0.73 -9.29
N LEU A 446 -7.29 1.48 -9.73
CA LEU A 446 -7.43 2.38 -10.88
C LEU A 446 -7.87 1.60 -12.13
N GLY A 447 -7.19 0.50 -12.42
CA GLY A 447 -7.51 -0.38 -13.54
C GLY A 447 -8.94 -0.90 -13.46
N PHE A 448 -9.35 -1.37 -12.29
CA PHE A 448 -10.72 -1.79 -12.04
C PHE A 448 -11.73 -0.68 -12.29
N CYS A 449 -11.50 0.52 -11.76
CA CYS A 449 -12.41 1.65 -11.91
C CYS A 449 -12.55 2.10 -13.37
N ILE A 450 -11.44 2.20 -14.11
CA ILE A 450 -11.47 2.57 -15.53
C ILE A 450 -12.16 1.46 -16.36
N GLY A 451 -11.89 0.19 -16.07
CA GLY A 451 -12.58 -0.93 -16.74
C GLY A 451 -14.08 -0.96 -16.44
N LEU A 452 -14.47 -0.70 -15.19
CA LEU A 452 -15.86 -0.59 -14.77
C LEU A 452 -16.57 0.55 -15.52
N MET A 453 -15.93 1.72 -15.60
CA MET A 453 -16.43 2.89 -16.32
C MET A 453 -16.72 2.55 -17.80
N VAL A 454 -15.79 1.88 -18.49
CA VAL A 454 -15.97 1.46 -19.90
C VAL A 454 -17.20 0.58 -20.05
N ALA A 455 -17.39 -0.39 -19.15
CA ALA A 455 -18.55 -1.28 -19.23
C ALA A 455 -19.88 -0.62 -18.85
N VAL A 456 -19.89 0.32 -17.90
CA VAL A 456 -21.10 1.09 -17.56
C VAL A 456 -21.51 1.97 -18.74
N VAL A 457 -20.55 2.60 -19.40
CA VAL A 457 -20.77 3.38 -20.63
C VAL A 457 -21.31 2.47 -21.76
N GLU A 458 -20.71 1.31 -21.97
CA GLU A 458 -21.22 0.34 -22.96
C GLU A 458 -22.64 -0.14 -22.63
N ALA A 459 -22.94 -0.40 -21.35
CA ALA A 459 -24.27 -0.80 -20.91
C ALA A 459 -25.31 0.32 -21.06
N ALA A 460 -24.93 1.57 -20.81
CA ALA A 460 -25.79 2.74 -20.98
C ALA A 460 -26.15 3.02 -22.45
N PHE A 461 -25.24 2.71 -23.39
CA PHE A 461 -25.48 2.87 -24.83
C PHE A 461 -26.31 1.75 -25.48
N ARG A 462 -26.63 0.66 -24.76
CA ARG A 462 -27.55 -0.39 -25.25
C ARG A 462 -29.03 -0.10 -24.95
N SER A 463 -29.38 1.13 -24.56
CA SER A 463 -30.73 1.45 -24.07
C SER A 463 -31.80 1.52 -25.18
N ALA A 464 -31.43 1.81 -26.44
CA ALA A 464 -32.32 1.81 -27.60
C ALA A 464 -31.66 1.25 -28.88
N TRP A 465 -32.42 0.47 -29.66
CA TRP A 465 -32.01 -0.09 -30.95
C TRP A 465 -33.17 -0.10 -31.94
N LEU A 466 -32.85 -0.17 -33.23
CA LEU A 466 -33.80 -0.40 -34.30
C LEU A 466 -33.85 -1.89 -34.62
N GLU A 467 -35.04 -2.44 -34.63
CA GLU A 467 -35.33 -3.74 -35.22
C GLU A 467 -35.81 -3.49 -36.66
N VAL A 468 -35.00 -3.88 -37.63
CA VAL A 468 -35.24 -3.65 -39.06
C VAL A 468 -35.69 -4.97 -39.68
N ARG A 469 -36.93 -5.03 -40.16
CA ARG A 469 -37.54 -6.22 -40.76
C ARG A 469 -37.61 -6.05 -42.28
N PHE A 470 -36.98 -6.96 -43.01
CA PHE A 470 -36.97 -6.99 -44.49
C PHE A 470 -38.09 -7.87 -45.08
N GLY A 471 -38.83 -8.58 -44.22
CA GLY A 471 -39.95 -9.45 -44.56
C GLY A 471 -40.51 -10.15 -43.31
N GLU A 472 -41.36 -11.16 -43.48
CA GLU A 472 -42.01 -11.84 -42.34
C GLU A 472 -41.03 -12.61 -41.43
N ARG A 473 -39.90 -13.09 -41.99
CA ARG A 473 -38.95 -13.98 -41.31
C ARG A 473 -37.53 -13.42 -41.16
N GLU A 474 -37.24 -12.25 -41.70
CA GLU A 474 -35.88 -11.68 -41.70
C GLU A 474 -35.86 -10.33 -40.98
N ALA A 475 -35.16 -10.29 -39.85
CA ALA A 475 -34.99 -9.09 -39.03
C ALA A 475 -33.54 -8.95 -38.57
N ILE A 476 -33.00 -7.73 -38.64
CA ILE A 476 -31.68 -7.37 -38.11
C ILE A 476 -31.83 -6.32 -37.01
N THR A 477 -30.89 -6.32 -36.07
CA THR A 477 -30.84 -5.33 -35.00
C THR A 477 -29.73 -4.32 -35.27
N VAL A 478 -30.07 -3.03 -35.22
CA VAL A 478 -29.13 -1.92 -35.42
C VAL A 478 -29.18 -1.01 -34.19
N ASN A 479 -28.11 -0.99 -33.39
CA ASN A 479 -28.06 -0.16 -32.18
C ASN A 479 -28.02 1.32 -32.52
N LEU A 480 -28.72 2.14 -31.72
CA LEU A 480 -28.74 3.58 -31.89
C LEU A 480 -27.62 4.24 -31.08
N GLY A 481 -26.97 5.25 -31.66
CA GLY A 481 -25.90 6.04 -31.03
C GLY A 481 -26.05 7.54 -31.33
N ALA A 482 -24.96 8.30 -31.17
CA ALA A 482 -24.92 9.72 -31.54
C ALA A 482 -24.77 9.97 -33.05
N GLU A 483 -24.10 9.06 -33.78
CA GLU A 483 -24.16 9.11 -35.24
C GLU A 483 -25.56 8.61 -35.68
N PRO A 484 -26.32 9.41 -36.45
CA PRO A 484 -27.65 9.03 -36.84
C PRO A 484 -27.63 7.79 -37.74
N VAL A 485 -28.39 6.77 -37.36
CA VAL A 485 -28.64 5.60 -38.21
C VAL A 485 -29.53 6.04 -39.36
N LYS A 486 -28.99 5.98 -40.57
CA LYS A 486 -29.67 6.41 -41.79
C LYS A 486 -30.32 5.20 -42.47
N VAL A 487 -31.61 5.29 -42.75
CA VAL A 487 -32.39 4.27 -43.45
C VAL A 487 -32.88 4.85 -44.77
N GLY A 488 -32.63 4.20 -45.91
CA GLY A 488 -33.01 4.74 -47.22
C GLY A 488 -32.56 3.91 -48.42
N GLY A 489 -32.91 4.37 -49.61
CA GLY A 489 -32.69 3.69 -50.89
C GLY A 489 -31.27 3.75 -51.43
N ASP A 490 -30.44 4.70 -50.98
CA ASP A 490 -29.03 4.80 -51.36
C ASP A 490 -28.14 3.98 -50.42
N ALA A 491 -27.62 2.85 -50.92
CA ALA A 491 -26.74 1.94 -50.19
C ALA A 491 -25.39 2.56 -49.79
N ARG A 492 -24.98 3.70 -50.36
CA ARG A 492 -23.74 4.41 -50.00
C ARG A 492 -23.95 5.46 -48.92
N ALA A 493 -25.13 6.06 -48.87
CA ALA A 493 -25.46 7.11 -47.91
C ALA A 493 -26.17 6.59 -46.65
N CYS A 494 -26.77 5.39 -46.71
CA CYS A 494 -27.56 4.82 -45.63
C CYS A 494 -26.86 3.65 -44.92
N THR A 495 -27.01 3.60 -43.60
CA THR A 495 -26.58 2.50 -42.74
C THR A 495 -27.43 1.24 -42.97
N VAL A 496 -28.71 1.44 -43.27
CA VAL A 496 -29.67 0.40 -43.60
C VAL A 496 -30.25 0.70 -44.98
N TRP A 497 -29.96 -0.20 -45.93
CA TRP A 497 -30.50 -0.09 -47.28
C TRP A 497 -31.94 -0.58 -47.34
N ALA A 498 -32.84 0.22 -47.90
CA ALA A 498 -34.24 -0.08 -48.03
C ALA A 498 -34.70 0.12 -49.48
N ARG A 499 -34.99 -1.00 -50.16
CA ARG A 499 -35.42 -0.98 -51.57
C ARG A 499 -36.74 -0.23 -51.73
N GLY A 500 -36.79 0.71 -52.69
CA GLY A 500 -37.99 1.51 -52.97
C GLY A 500 -38.23 2.68 -52.00
N ALA A 501 -37.31 2.95 -51.08
CA ALA A 501 -37.35 4.13 -50.21
C ALA A 501 -36.64 5.34 -50.85
N ALA A 502 -36.88 6.54 -50.32
CA ALA A 502 -36.12 7.74 -50.68
C ALA A 502 -34.62 7.57 -50.35
N ASP A 503 -33.73 8.29 -51.05
CA ASP A 503 -32.26 8.19 -50.91
C ASP A 503 -31.78 8.12 -49.46
N VAL A 504 -32.35 8.98 -48.61
CA VAL A 504 -32.38 8.85 -47.15
C VAL A 504 -33.83 9.09 -46.71
N ALA A 505 -34.51 8.07 -46.20
CA ALA A 505 -35.90 8.16 -45.75
C ALA A 505 -35.97 8.62 -44.28
N PHE A 506 -35.20 7.98 -43.39
CA PHE A 506 -35.20 8.30 -41.97
C PHE A 506 -33.80 8.43 -41.40
N ARG A 507 -33.66 9.29 -40.39
CA ARG A 507 -32.48 9.33 -39.51
C ARG A 507 -32.91 9.14 -38.07
N TYR A 508 -32.29 8.19 -37.39
CA TYR A 508 -32.56 7.92 -35.98
C TYR A 508 -31.32 8.20 -35.13
N TRP A 509 -31.48 8.92 -34.03
CA TRP A 509 -30.41 9.15 -33.06
C TRP A 509 -30.99 9.26 -31.65
N ILE A 510 -30.11 9.24 -30.64
CA ILE A 510 -30.48 9.43 -29.24
C ILE A 510 -29.99 10.80 -28.79
N ARG A 511 -30.88 11.59 -28.19
CA ARG A 511 -30.55 12.85 -27.53
C ARG A 511 -31.27 12.90 -26.17
N ASP A 512 -30.52 13.17 -25.11
CA ASP A 512 -31.04 13.26 -23.73
C ASP A 512 -31.87 12.03 -23.29
N GLY A 513 -31.47 10.83 -23.73
CA GLY A 513 -32.16 9.57 -23.40
C GLY A 513 -33.48 9.33 -24.14
N LYS A 514 -33.86 10.21 -25.07
CA LYS A 514 -35.02 10.04 -25.97
C LYS A 514 -34.53 9.72 -27.38
N VAL A 515 -35.24 8.83 -28.06
CA VAL A 515 -34.98 8.51 -29.46
C VAL A 515 -35.68 9.57 -30.31
N PHE A 516 -34.97 10.15 -31.27
CA PHE A 516 -35.52 11.07 -32.26
C PHE A 516 -35.50 10.41 -33.63
N CYS A 517 -36.51 10.70 -34.43
CA CYS A 517 -36.59 10.31 -35.82
C CYS A 517 -36.83 11.56 -36.68
N GLU A 518 -35.91 11.84 -37.60
CA GLU A 518 -36.10 12.80 -38.69
C GLU A 518 -36.63 12.05 -39.91
N ASP A 519 -37.82 12.45 -40.35
CA ASP A 519 -38.31 12.17 -41.70
C ASP A 519 -37.67 13.18 -42.65
N VAL A 520 -36.67 12.72 -43.40
CA VAL A 520 -35.83 13.58 -44.24
C VAL A 520 -36.61 14.14 -45.44
N PRO A 521 -37.45 13.36 -46.16
CA PRO A 521 -38.34 13.90 -47.18
C PRO A 521 -39.34 14.93 -46.65
N ALA A 522 -39.95 14.68 -45.48
CA ALA A 522 -40.95 15.56 -44.90
C ALA A 522 -40.37 16.73 -44.08
N ARG A 523 -39.03 16.77 -43.89
CA ARG A 523 -38.30 17.72 -43.04
C ARG A 523 -38.89 17.87 -41.63
N ARG A 524 -39.34 16.75 -41.06
CA ARG A 524 -40.00 16.74 -39.75
C ARG A 524 -39.20 15.89 -38.78
N GLU A 525 -38.82 16.50 -37.66
CA GLU A 525 -38.18 15.82 -36.54
C GLU A 525 -39.20 15.63 -35.42
N ALA A 526 -39.27 14.41 -34.87
CA ALA A 526 -40.11 14.12 -33.73
C ALA A 526 -39.44 13.15 -32.76
N PRO A 527 -39.66 13.30 -31.43
CA PRO A 527 -39.32 12.27 -30.47
C PRO A 527 -40.19 11.04 -30.71
N VAL A 528 -39.58 9.86 -30.70
CA VAL A 528 -40.23 8.56 -30.92
C VAL A 528 -40.09 7.68 -29.69
N SER A 529 -41.17 6.96 -29.37
CA SER A 529 -41.25 6.07 -28.20
C SER A 529 -40.98 4.62 -28.58
N ALA A 530 -40.74 3.78 -27.57
CA ALA A 530 -40.57 2.34 -27.78
C ALA A 530 -41.82 1.73 -28.43
N GLY A 531 -41.63 0.92 -29.47
CA GLY A 531 -42.70 0.34 -30.28
C GLY A 531 -43.07 1.15 -31.52
N ASP A 532 -42.55 2.38 -31.69
CA ASP A 532 -42.78 3.18 -32.90
C ASP A 532 -42.32 2.39 -34.13
N THR A 533 -43.22 2.24 -35.11
CA THR A 533 -43.00 1.41 -36.29
C THR A 533 -43.18 2.27 -37.53
N ARG A 534 -42.14 2.34 -38.36
CA ARG A 534 -42.15 3.15 -39.60
C ARG A 534 -41.75 2.31 -40.80
N LEU A 535 -42.39 2.57 -41.93
CA LEU A 535 -42.11 1.89 -43.20
C LEU A 535 -41.19 2.76 -44.06
N ALA A 536 -40.05 2.20 -44.47
CA ALA A 536 -39.14 2.79 -45.45
C ALA A 536 -39.09 1.87 -46.67
N GLY A 537 -39.84 2.17 -47.73
CA GLY A 537 -39.93 1.30 -48.91
C GLY A 537 -40.43 -0.10 -48.55
N ALA A 538 -39.62 -1.12 -48.83
CA ALA A 538 -39.92 -2.52 -48.50
C ALA A 538 -39.51 -2.95 -47.06
N VAL A 539 -39.00 -2.04 -46.23
CA VAL A 539 -38.41 -2.37 -44.92
C VAL A 539 -39.21 -1.72 -43.79
N THR A 540 -39.51 -2.50 -42.76
CA THR A 540 -40.19 -2.01 -41.54
C THR A 540 -39.16 -1.78 -40.43
N VAL A 541 -39.12 -0.58 -39.88
CA VAL A 541 -38.21 -0.18 -38.80
C VAL A 541 -39.01 -0.01 -37.52
N VAL A 542 -38.66 -0.76 -36.47
CA VAL A 542 -39.30 -0.69 -35.15
C VAL A 542 -38.29 -0.18 -34.13
N VAL A 543 -38.66 0.88 -33.40
CA VAL A 543 -37.84 1.40 -32.30
C VAL A 543 -38.04 0.52 -31.08
N ARG A 544 -36.97 -0.06 -30.54
CA ARG A 544 -37.00 -0.86 -29.32
C ARG A 544 -36.17 -0.18 -28.26
N THR A 545 -36.67 -0.18 -27.03
CA THR A 545 -35.89 0.22 -25.86
C THR A 545 -35.88 -0.89 -24.83
N SER A 546 -34.83 -0.95 -24.04
CA SER A 546 -34.61 -1.97 -23.00
C SER A 546 -35.70 -2.05 -21.92
N ALA A 547 -36.60 -1.05 -21.83
CA ALA A 547 -37.74 -1.03 -20.91
C ALA A 547 -39.00 -1.73 -21.45
N ALA A 548 -39.15 -1.93 -22.76
CA ALA A 548 -40.40 -2.39 -23.39
C ALA A 548 -40.48 -3.90 -23.67
N ALA A 549 -39.54 -4.71 -23.18
CA ALA A 549 -39.48 -6.16 -23.46
C ALA A 549 -40.43 -7.03 -22.61
N VAL A 550 -41.51 -6.46 -22.07
CA VAL A 550 -42.60 -7.23 -21.43
C VAL A 550 -43.92 -6.77 -22.04
N THR A 551 -44.26 -7.36 -23.19
CA THR A 551 -45.60 -7.67 -23.72
C THR A 551 -45.57 -7.64 -25.25
N ALA A 552 -45.35 -8.80 -25.85
CA ALA A 552 -45.89 -9.09 -27.17
C ALA A 552 -46.79 -10.33 -27.00
N PRO A 553 -48.10 -10.27 -27.29
CA PRO A 553 -48.97 -11.43 -27.14
C PRO A 553 -48.66 -12.43 -28.27
N VAL A 554 -48.41 -13.67 -27.88
CA VAL A 554 -48.39 -14.82 -28.78
C VAL A 554 -49.85 -15.12 -29.14
N ALA A 555 -50.18 -15.12 -30.43
CA ALA A 555 -51.50 -15.52 -30.91
C ALA A 555 -51.75 -17.01 -30.62
N ALA A 556 -52.83 -17.31 -29.88
CA ALA A 556 -53.34 -18.66 -29.68
C ALA A 556 -54.45 -18.98 -30.69
N PRO A 557 -54.64 -20.25 -31.10
CA PRO A 557 -55.57 -20.63 -32.15
C PRO A 557 -57.04 -20.58 -31.69
N ILE A 558 -57.91 -20.26 -32.65
CA ILE A 558 -59.35 -19.99 -32.51
C ILE A 558 -60.13 -21.27 -32.13
N ALA A 559 -61.00 -21.17 -31.12
CA ALA A 559 -62.06 -22.15 -30.82
C ALA A 559 -63.45 -21.52 -31.09
N PRO A 560 -64.48 -22.31 -31.45
CA PRO A 560 -65.75 -21.78 -31.98
C PRO A 560 -66.73 -21.33 -30.90
N ALA A 561 -67.55 -20.33 -31.26
CA ALA A 561 -68.45 -19.59 -30.36
C ALA A 561 -69.74 -20.34 -29.97
N PRO A 562 -70.26 -20.13 -28.74
CA PRO A 562 -71.63 -20.50 -28.37
C PRO A 562 -72.65 -19.34 -28.59
N PRO A 563 -73.96 -19.65 -28.67
CA PRO A 563 -74.99 -18.77 -29.24
C PRO A 563 -75.56 -17.72 -28.27
N PRO A 564 -76.32 -16.71 -28.78
CA PRO A 564 -76.65 -15.50 -28.04
C PRO A 564 -77.97 -15.60 -27.27
N VAL A 565 -78.07 -14.87 -26.15
CA VAL A 565 -79.32 -14.66 -25.39
C VAL A 565 -79.47 -13.16 -25.07
N PRO A 566 -80.68 -12.58 -25.10
CA PRO A 566 -80.92 -11.19 -25.52
C PRO A 566 -81.05 -10.16 -24.38
N VAL A 567 -80.92 -8.88 -24.78
CA VAL A 567 -80.86 -7.65 -23.97
C VAL A 567 -82.26 -7.09 -23.62
N PRO A 568 -82.46 -6.51 -22.42
CA PRO A 568 -83.50 -5.50 -22.17
C PRO A 568 -82.95 -4.06 -21.94
N PRO A 569 -83.79 -3.01 -22.10
CA PRO A 569 -83.41 -1.60 -22.43
C PRO A 569 -83.24 -0.66 -21.19
N PRO A 570 -82.89 0.63 -21.37
CA PRO A 570 -82.15 1.45 -20.38
C PRO A 570 -83.04 2.32 -19.48
N ILE A 571 -82.51 2.74 -18.31
CA ILE A 571 -83.11 3.79 -17.45
C ILE A 571 -81.99 4.72 -16.91
N ALA A 572 -82.27 6.03 -16.92
CA ALA A 572 -81.39 7.15 -16.56
C ALA A 572 -81.41 7.52 -15.05
N ALA A 573 -80.45 8.38 -14.66
CA ALA A 573 -79.97 8.69 -13.30
C ALA A 573 -80.80 9.66 -12.43
N PRO A 574 -80.47 9.77 -11.12
CA PRO A 574 -80.53 11.03 -10.35
C PRO A 574 -79.29 11.31 -9.42
N PRO A 575 -79.19 12.50 -8.77
CA PRO A 575 -77.92 13.21 -8.46
C PRO A 575 -77.41 13.19 -6.99
N THR A 576 -76.29 13.89 -6.78
CA THR A 576 -75.38 14.04 -5.60
C THR A 576 -75.98 14.61 -4.29
N PRO A 577 -75.31 14.36 -3.13
CA PRO A 577 -74.89 15.47 -2.24
C PRO A 577 -73.55 15.28 -1.48
N ALA A 578 -73.04 16.36 -0.88
CA ALA A 578 -71.86 16.47 0.01
C ALA A 578 -72.27 17.04 1.40
N PRO A 579 -71.34 17.39 2.33
CA PRO A 579 -70.55 16.57 3.28
C PRO A 579 -70.92 16.85 4.77
N PRO A 580 -70.28 16.21 5.78
CA PRO A 580 -70.31 16.73 7.16
C PRO A 580 -68.94 16.89 7.86
N ALA A 581 -68.93 17.76 8.87
CA ALA A 581 -67.95 17.96 9.95
C ALA A 581 -68.73 18.03 11.30
N PRO A 582 -68.11 18.30 12.46
CA PRO A 582 -67.05 17.61 13.23
C PRO A 582 -67.60 17.06 14.59
N PRO A 583 -66.77 16.60 15.55
CA PRO A 583 -67.16 16.73 16.96
C PRO A 583 -66.08 17.29 17.91
N ALA A 584 -66.58 18.05 18.90
CA ALA A 584 -66.04 18.29 20.25
C ALA A 584 -67.02 17.59 21.24
N ALA A 585 -66.82 17.29 22.52
CA ALA A 585 -65.81 17.53 23.56
C ALA A 585 -66.01 16.44 24.65
N GLY A 586 -65.07 16.30 25.59
CA GLY A 586 -65.27 15.53 26.83
C GLY A 586 -64.10 15.66 27.79
N ASP A 587 -64.38 16.28 28.95
CA ASP A 587 -63.53 16.53 30.13
C ASP A 587 -62.77 15.32 30.65
N TYR A 588 -61.54 15.52 31.14
CA TYR A 588 -61.04 14.95 32.40
C TYR A 588 -59.92 15.84 32.98
N ASP A 589 -60.15 16.27 34.22
CA ASP A 589 -59.30 17.02 35.14
C ASP A 589 -58.43 16.03 35.94
N ASP A 590 -57.13 16.27 36.07
CA ASP A 590 -56.26 15.64 37.08
C ASP A 590 -55.02 16.53 37.33
N GLY A 591 -54.99 17.15 38.51
CA GLY A 591 -53.98 18.11 38.93
C GLY A 591 -52.72 17.52 39.59
N LEU A 592 -51.57 17.94 39.04
CA LEU A 592 -50.27 18.26 39.68
C LEU A 592 -49.28 17.12 40.08
N PRO A 593 -47.94 17.38 40.15
CA PRO A 593 -47.18 18.61 39.83
C PRO A 593 -45.99 18.45 38.83
N MET A 594 -45.80 19.53 38.07
CA MET A 594 -44.65 20.10 37.33
C MET A 594 -43.26 19.38 37.32
N PRO A 595 -42.63 19.24 36.13
CA PRO A 595 -41.20 18.99 35.98
C PRO A 595 -40.38 20.28 35.75
N LEU A 596 -39.21 20.34 36.38
CA LEU A 596 -38.17 21.35 36.17
C LEU A 596 -37.52 21.22 34.79
N VAL A 597 -37.36 22.37 34.12
CA VAL A 597 -36.72 22.57 32.81
C VAL A 597 -35.21 22.83 32.96
N PRO A 598 -34.37 22.31 32.05
CA PRO A 598 -33.12 22.99 31.68
C PRO A 598 -33.18 23.55 30.24
N PRO A 599 -32.51 24.70 29.95
CA PRO A 599 -32.75 25.48 28.74
C PRO A 599 -31.97 25.02 27.50
N ALA A 600 -32.51 25.39 26.33
CA ALA A 600 -31.98 25.10 25.00
C ALA A 600 -30.85 26.07 24.56
N PRO A 601 -29.91 25.63 23.70
CA PRO A 601 -28.92 26.53 23.11
C PRO A 601 -29.50 27.34 21.93
N ALA A 602 -29.24 28.65 21.94
CA ALA A 602 -29.76 29.64 21.00
C ALA A 602 -29.12 29.54 19.59
N ARG A 603 -29.97 29.69 18.56
CA ARG A 603 -29.62 29.81 17.15
C ARG A 603 -29.11 31.21 16.82
N ARG A 604 -28.09 31.29 15.96
CA ARG A 604 -27.58 32.56 15.39
C ARG A 604 -28.42 32.99 14.17
N PRO A 605 -28.76 34.27 14.01
CA PRO A 605 -29.32 34.80 12.77
C PRO A 605 -28.22 35.28 11.80
N VAL A 606 -28.51 35.12 10.51
CA VAL A 606 -27.76 35.64 9.36
C VAL A 606 -28.11 37.12 9.16
N ALA A 607 -27.13 37.98 8.91
CA ALA A 607 -27.35 39.38 8.55
C ALA A 607 -26.82 39.66 7.13
N SER A 608 -27.69 40.30 6.35
CA SER A 608 -27.53 40.70 4.96
C SER A 608 -26.79 42.03 4.82
N ILE A 609 -26.17 42.15 3.65
CA ILE A 609 -25.59 43.29 2.94
C ILE A 609 -26.50 44.54 2.95
N LEU A 610 -26.01 45.68 3.48
CA LEU A 610 -25.99 47.05 2.89
C LEU A 610 -25.82 48.16 3.97
N ASP A 611 -24.76 48.95 3.76
CA ASP A 611 -24.62 50.41 3.92
C ASP A 611 -24.58 51.15 5.28
N LEU A 612 -23.39 51.74 5.49
CA LEU A 612 -23.06 53.17 5.74
C LEU A 612 -23.58 53.86 7.02
N ASP A 613 -22.67 54.17 7.95
CA ASP A 613 -22.09 55.51 8.12
C ASP A 613 -21.18 55.58 9.38
N ASP A 614 -20.02 56.23 9.21
CA ASP A 614 -18.93 56.54 10.16
C ASP A 614 -19.43 57.52 11.29
N PRO A 615 -18.65 57.97 12.34
CA PRO A 615 -17.23 57.75 12.64
C PRO A 615 -16.87 57.53 14.13
N ARG A 616 -15.70 56.93 14.41
CA ARG A 616 -14.74 57.29 15.51
C ARG A 616 -13.56 56.28 15.64
N PRO A 617 -12.43 56.67 16.27
CA PRO A 617 -11.10 56.69 15.66
C PRO A 617 -10.27 55.42 15.89
N ALA A 618 -9.39 55.11 14.94
CA ALA A 618 -8.44 54.00 15.01
C ALA A 618 -7.15 54.35 15.80
N PRO A 619 -6.56 53.38 16.53
CA PRO A 619 -5.25 53.51 17.17
C PRO A 619 -4.08 53.41 16.16
N PRO A 620 -2.85 53.86 16.53
CA PRO A 620 -1.79 54.14 15.57
C PRO A 620 -1.13 52.87 15.00
N LYS A 621 -0.77 52.93 13.71
CA LYS A 621 -0.05 51.86 13.00
C LYS A 621 1.43 51.79 13.39
N PRO A 622 2.05 50.60 13.43
CA PRO A 622 3.50 50.46 13.54
C PRO A 622 4.22 50.94 12.27
N VAL A 623 5.30 51.68 12.49
CA VAL A 623 6.21 52.24 11.46
C VAL A 623 7.07 51.11 10.86
N ALA A 624 7.18 51.06 9.53
CA ALA A 624 8.07 50.15 8.82
C ALA A 624 9.53 50.66 8.83
N PRO A 625 10.54 49.78 8.90
CA PRO A 625 11.94 50.18 8.83
C PRO A 625 12.36 50.63 7.40
N PRO A 626 13.36 51.52 7.27
CA PRO A 626 13.78 52.08 5.98
C PRO A 626 14.57 51.06 5.13
N PRO A 627 14.57 51.20 3.79
CA PRO A 627 15.29 50.31 2.89
C PRO A 627 16.81 50.56 2.94
N PRO A 628 17.64 49.51 2.75
CA PRO A 628 19.10 49.67 2.69
C PRO A 628 19.58 50.34 1.40
N ALA A 629 20.65 51.11 1.54
CA ALA A 629 21.26 51.98 0.54
C ALA A 629 21.72 51.27 -0.75
N ALA A 630 21.61 52.00 -1.86
CA ALA A 630 22.03 51.58 -3.20
C ALA A 630 23.56 51.41 -3.31
N LYS A 631 23.99 50.33 -3.97
CA LYS A 631 25.38 50.11 -4.40
C LYS A 631 25.75 51.03 -5.57
N PRO A 632 27.02 51.48 -5.67
CA PRO A 632 27.49 52.34 -6.75
C PRO A 632 27.55 51.62 -8.12
N PRO A 633 27.43 52.33 -9.25
CA PRO A 633 27.43 51.73 -10.58
C PRO A 633 28.84 51.28 -11.00
N GLY A 634 28.94 50.04 -11.48
CA GLY A 634 30.11 49.53 -12.20
C GLY A 634 30.19 50.05 -13.64
N PRO A 635 31.33 49.88 -14.32
CA PRO A 635 31.64 50.59 -15.56
C PRO A 635 30.78 50.14 -16.75
N VAL A 636 30.35 51.14 -17.51
CA VAL A 636 29.55 51.04 -18.73
C VAL A 636 30.36 50.36 -19.84
N ALA A 637 29.90 49.21 -20.31
CA ALA A 637 30.35 48.63 -21.57
C ALA A 637 29.58 49.29 -22.73
N GLY A 638 30.32 49.85 -23.70
CA GLY A 638 29.78 50.59 -24.85
C GLY A 638 28.93 49.75 -25.82
N PRO A 639 28.24 50.40 -26.76
CA PRO A 639 27.29 49.75 -27.66
C PRO A 639 27.99 48.80 -28.64
N LYS A 640 27.51 47.56 -28.70
CA LYS A 640 27.93 46.54 -29.67
C LYS A 640 27.31 46.87 -31.05
N PRO A 641 28.08 46.87 -32.15
CA PRO A 641 27.54 47.16 -33.49
C PRO A 641 26.58 46.05 -33.99
N PRO A 642 25.64 46.38 -34.88
CA PRO A 642 24.62 45.44 -35.34
C PRO A 642 25.22 44.34 -36.23
N VAL A 643 24.83 43.10 -35.95
CA VAL A 643 25.16 41.93 -36.79
C VAL A 643 24.19 41.86 -37.97
N PRO A 644 24.63 41.61 -39.22
CA PRO A 644 23.74 41.52 -40.38
C PRO A 644 22.85 40.27 -40.33
N ALA A 645 21.60 40.40 -40.77
CA ALA A 645 20.67 39.28 -40.90
C ALA A 645 21.09 38.30 -42.01
N PRO A 646 20.92 36.98 -41.83
CA PRO A 646 21.18 35.99 -42.87
C PRO A 646 20.12 36.05 -44.00
N PRO A 647 20.49 35.71 -45.25
CA PRO A 647 19.59 35.81 -46.39
C PRO A 647 18.46 34.77 -46.34
N ARG A 648 17.29 35.21 -46.80
CA ARG A 648 16.06 34.41 -46.91
C ARG A 648 16.24 33.25 -47.90
N PRO A 649 15.81 32.02 -47.57
CA PRO A 649 15.77 30.94 -48.56
C PRO A 649 14.70 31.22 -49.64
N PRO A 650 14.91 30.76 -50.89
CA PRO A 650 14.02 31.04 -52.00
C PRO A 650 12.69 30.29 -51.87
N VAL A 651 11.62 30.96 -52.32
CA VAL A 651 10.26 30.46 -52.42
C VAL A 651 10.21 29.29 -53.42
N PRO A 652 9.69 28.11 -53.07
CA PRO A 652 9.47 27.05 -54.04
C PRO A 652 8.30 27.41 -54.95
N THR A 653 8.57 27.44 -56.25
CA THR A 653 7.61 27.58 -57.34
C THR A 653 6.65 26.38 -57.36
N VAL A 654 5.35 26.67 -57.36
CA VAL A 654 4.29 25.66 -57.50
C VAL A 654 4.33 25.13 -58.94
N ALA A 655 4.81 23.90 -59.09
CA ALA A 655 4.66 23.15 -60.33
C ALA A 655 3.19 22.73 -60.50
N LYS A 656 2.64 23.11 -61.66
CA LYS A 656 1.32 22.76 -62.18
C LYS A 656 1.15 21.22 -62.21
N PRO A 657 0.07 20.64 -61.69
CA PRO A 657 -0.21 19.22 -61.89
C PRO A 657 -0.38 18.91 -63.38
N PRO A 658 0.20 17.82 -63.91
CA PRO A 658 -0.05 17.41 -65.28
C PRO A 658 -1.49 16.90 -65.43
N ALA A 659 -2.03 17.13 -66.63
CA ALA A 659 -3.34 16.68 -67.06
C ALA A 659 -3.50 15.15 -66.88
N ILE A 660 -4.66 14.75 -66.36
CA ILE A 660 -5.08 13.34 -66.35
C ILE A 660 -5.35 12.95 -67.79
N ALA A 661 -4.40 12.24 -68.40
CA ALA A 661 -4.63 11.46 -69.60
C ALA A 661 -5.55 10.27 -69.27
N ALA A 662 -6.57 10.07 -70.09
CA ALA A 662 -7.41 8.89 -70.09
C ALA A 662 -6.54 7.63 -70.24
N LYS A 663 -6.67 6.68 -69.31
CA LYS A 663 -6.08 5.34 -69.42
C LYS A 663 -7.18 4.29 -69.48
N ASP A 664 -7.05 3.42 -70.46
CA ASP A 664 -7.95 2.32 -70.79
C ASP A 664 -8.19 1.38 -69.61
N GLY A 665 -9.42 0.88 -69.52
CA GLY A 665 -9.85 -0.01 -68.45
C GLY A 665 -9.11 -1.34 -68.50
N GLY A 666 -8.31 -1.64 -67.48
CA GLY A 666 -7.66 -2.93 -67.34
C GLY A 666 -8.66 -4.09 -67.22
N ALA A 667 -8.21 -5.31 -67.51
CA ALA A 667 -8.99 -6.55 -67.58
C ALA A 667 -9.87 -6.87 -66.35
N ASP A 668 -9.65 -6.17 -65.23
CA ASP A 668 -10.40 -6.31 -63.98
C ASP A 668 -11.55 -5.32 -63.82
N ALA A 669 -11.86 -4.54 -64.86
CA ALA A 669 -12.95 -3.57 -64.85
C ALA A 669 -14.22 -4.14 -65.51
N CYS A 670 -15.38 -3.89 -64.88
CA CYS A 670 -16.67 -4.22 -65.47
C CYS A 670 -16.82 -3.52 -66.84
N PRO A 671 -17.15 -4.24 -67.92
CA PRO A 671 -17.17 -3.67 -69.26
C PRO A 671 -18.24 -2.59 -69.46
N THR A 672 -19.23 -2.49 -68.57
CA THR A 672 -20.29 -1.47 -68.64
C THR A 672 -19.97 -0.23 -67.80
N CYS A 673 -19.63 -0.39 -66.53
CA CYS A 673 -19.43 0.75 -65.62
C CYS A 673 -17.96 1.06 -65.32
N ARG A 674 -17.02 0.33 -65.93
CA ARG A 674 -15.57 0.42 -65.75
C ARG A 674 -15.06 0.39 -64.30
N ARG A 675 -15.88 -0.13 -63.38
CA ARG A 675 -15.50 -0.29 -61.97
C ARG A 675 -14.62 -1.52 -61.83
N LYS A 676 -13.47 -1.39 -61.16
CA LYS A 676 -12.56 -2.50 -60.89
C LYS A 676 -13.18 -3.45 -59.86
N ILE A 677 -13.29 -4.74 -60.20
CA ILE A 677 -13.88 -5.76 -59.32
C ILE A 677 -12.85 -6.88 -59.14
N PRO A 678 -12.38 -7.12 -57.90
CA PRO A 678 -11.43 -8.19 -57.63
C PRO A 678 -12.11 -9.56 -57.76
N GLY A 679 -11.43 -10.53 -58.37
CA GLY A 679 -11.93 -11.90 -58.58
C GLY A 679 -11.23 -12.59 -59.75
N ALA A 680 -11.50 -13.88 -59.99
CA ALA A 680 -11.01 -14.59 -61.17
C ALA A 680 -11.86 -14.25 -62.43
N PRO A 681 -11.28 -14.14 -63.64
CA PRO A 681 -12.03 -13.89 -64.87
C PRO A 681 -13.17 -14.91 -65.07
N GLY A 682 -14.39 -14.46 -65.39
CA GLY A 682 -15.58 -15.31 -65.55
C GLY A 682 -16.36 -15.58 -64.25
N ALA A 683 -15.85 -15.18 -63.09
CA ALA A 683 -16.53 -15.26 -61.79
C ALA A 683 -16.73 -13.88 -61.13
N ARG A 684 -16.49 -12.78 -61.86
CA ARG A 684 -16.60 -11.42 -61.28
C ARG A 684 -18.01 -10.91 -61.44
N TYR A 685 -18.70 -10.65 -60.34
CA TYR A 685 -20.05 -10.10 -60.35
C TYR A 685 -20.06 -8.60 -60.06
N CYS A 686 -20.63 -7.81 -60.98
CA CYS A 686 -20.83 -6.39 -60.79
C CYS A 686 -22.20 -6.11 -60.17
N MET A 687 -22.24 -5.87 -58.85
CA MET A 687 -23.46 -5.47 -58.13
C MET A 687 -24.14 -4.21 -58.70
N VAL A 688 -23.42 -3.35 -59.43
CA VAL A 688 -23.98 -2.12 -60.01
C VAL A 688 -24.67 -2.36 -61.35
N CYS A 689 -24.20 -3.34 -62.11
CA CYS A 689 -24.73 -3.65 -63.44
C CYS A 689 -25.46 -5.00 -63.49
N ASP A 690 -25.61 -5.63 -62.33
CA ASP A 690 -26.22 -6.94 -62.11
C ASP A 690 -25.81 -8.00 -63.16
N LYS A 691 -24.50 -8.13 -63.37
CA LYS A 691 -23.96 -9.08 -64.35
C LYS A 691 -22.61 -9.64 -63.96
N THR A 692 -22.38 -10.89 -64.34
CA THR A 692 -21.11 -11.59 -64.18
C THR A 692 -20.27 -11.46 -65.45
N PHE A 693 -18.95 -11.29 -65.30
CA PHE A 693 -17.99 -11.17 -66.41
C PHE A 693 -16.61 -11.74 -66.06
#